data_AF-A0A1D8GL84-F1
#
_entry.id   AF-A0A1D8GL84-F1
#
_cell.length_a   1.000
_cell.length_b   1.000
_cell.length_c   1.000
_cell.angle_alpha   90.00
_cell.angle_beta   90.00
_cell.angle_gamma   90.00
#
_symmetry.space_group_name_H-M   'P 1'
#
loop_
_entity.id
_entity.type
_entity.pdbx_description
1 polymer ?
#
loop_
_entity_poly.entity_id
_entity_poly.type
_entity_poly.pdbx_seq_one_letter_code
_entity_poly.pdbx_strand_id
1 'polypeptide(L)'
;MTLLNAFLIVLKMSFLGTIAAIIILLIKKIFKNKISASCHYLIWMILLLRLIVPYCPESSVSVYNFFTNHNYGTEEIQSPVINNVGHNDIHSNNIQSGVNPSAQKDLSTSLYSTKDGKQELANKIEPSIFNSLQNQRPYTFSDYTYDSNKDKFQAPYIAAIIWLLGTCLGGLYILWLQVSYSIKISKFELCNDRNITAIYEICRSKMKVRKEIPLVMDTSIKTPSLLGIFYPKILLPSDYVERLTEEEFKFVFMHELSHYKRKDIILRWLLIFLQILHWFNPVIWFAFNIIRQDSEKACDEQVLSYIEPSEYKKYGNTMLKMLDIFSGYNSIYGAAGMIDRKKLITERVKNIVNFKKNYVLWSVAGVVIFSVLAVFLLTNARQPVQEVVKIKYEAEKIIPNTEMGVLGRMKLLSNEHLLTYDMQNRRLMTIDDGGNKKEIHCEGLPQDFRLQLFTADAKDAIYIFDGSAEPKIYVFNLEGEKIKEMQVELKDVDPSEMHAVLQWDMKVDSKGNIYLLIPQLQTQQASTQVFDPEGKHIKTLKSDGYVCVELDAEDNLYTIAWENRIVITKQNPLTGEIFWQYEAENNLSYVRNAAYSKQDQSLYLVELNSNSVSKFDLQNQSLSKMMNMDALLIDESLDSFYLQDCAISRDGSIYLQAYNMKDSKSNLYKIHSKKVHVGEGIKTLTISVRYLSPVLEYAINKFENQHPDIVINIENHNAFSWTTSDMNYEEILQASEESTQKEYDFVQKMNAQMLTGKGPDILLIDSIPYRKYADKNLLVDLKELIEKDSSFDKSQYYANIFDALAYKDKLYAMPLDFSYSAIVTNTAFLKEQSIEINDSSWTWKDFIDIVNKATKDMDGDGKPDMYGMPTIAPESLFRYLYNASDKNFVDYETQKAYFTSGEFIDLLKMCKNISQGDFVNPDVSEANSEQGGMVFYPFLVSDFSIFYSNGLINADEVSFYRYPAGNQATYNFSAGEMYGINSRTKHQKEAWEFIKYLLSEEVQSYQKLYGIPVNKKAKEMKIKDHFSTAEKTIEEQGYLYSYQVVSPEGIKKQLKENMEKLDKILPELNHCNINDIQIDQIISEEAGRFFKDEQSAEEAAEMIQRKVEMHFKE
;
A
#
# COMPACT_ATOMS: atom_id res chain seq x y z
N MET A 1 19.68 6.49 13.21
CA MET A 1 18.55 7.00 14.02
C MET A 1 18.42 8.49 13.76
N THR A 2 17.29 8.96 13.25
CA THR A 2 17.06 10.39 12.98
C THR A 2 16.91 11.18 14.27
N LEU A 3 17.19 12.50 14.25
CA LEU A 3 17.02 13.40 15.40
C LEU A 3 15.59 13.34 15.96
N LEU A 4 14.60 13.33 15.07
CA LEU A 4 13.20 13.22 15.43
C LEU A 4 12.90 11.91 16.18
N ASN A 5 13.40 10.77 15.68
CA ASN A 5 13.18 9.48 16.34
C ASN A 5 13.84 9.43 17.72
N ALA A 6 15.04 10.01 17.89
CA ALA A 6 15.68 10.11 19.19
C ALA A 6 14.86 10.97 20.18
N PHE A 7 14.34 12.12 19.72
CA PHE A 7 13.49 12.99 20.53
C PHE A 7 12.19 12.29 20.95
N LEU A 8 11.51 11.60 20.02
CA LEU A 8 10.27 10.88 20.32
C LEU A 8 10.48 9.75 21.33
N ILE A 9 11.61 9.05 21.27
CA ILE A 9 11.98 8.03 22.26
C ILE A 9 12.16 8.68 23.65
N VAL A 10 12.89 9.79 23.74
CA VAL A 10 13.10 10.50 25.01
C VAL A 10 11.79 11.05 25.58
N LEU A 11 10.91 11.56 24.72
CA LEU A 11 9.58 12.05 25.09
C LEU A 11 8.72 10.91 25.67
N LYS A 12 8.70 9.76 24.99
CA LYS A 12 8.01 8.54 25.45
C LYS A 12 8.57 8.06 26.80
N MET A 13 9.89 7.99 26.95
CA MET A 13 10.54 7.61 28.21
C MET A 13 10.21 8.59 29.34
N SER A 14 10.17 9.90 29.05
CA SER A 14 9.74 10.93 30.00
C SER A 14 8.31 10.73 30.47
N PHE A 15 7.38 10.47 29.56
CA PHE A 15 5.98 10.23 29.89
C PHE A 15 5.81 8.98 30.78
N LEU A 16 6.41 7.86 30.36
CA LEU A 16 6.35 6.59 31.10
C LEU A 16 7.05 6.69 32.46
N GLY A 17 8.14 7.46 32.53
CA GLY A 17 8.84 7.79 33.76
C GLY A 17 8.01 8.65 34.72
N THR A 18 7.22 9.61 34.22
CA THR A 18 6.29 10.40 35.04
C THR A 18 5.27 9.50 35.74
N ILE A 19 4.67 8.56 35.01
CA ILE A 19 3.71 7.59 35.58
C ILE A 19 4.39 6.75 36.67
N ALA A 20 5.59 6.21 36.39
CA ALA A 20 6.35 5.44 37.36
C ALA A 20 6.69 6.25 38.61
N ALA A 21 7.09 7.52 38.45
CA ALA A 21 7.40 8.41 39.56
C ALA A 21 6.18 8.65 40.47
N ILE A 22 4.99 8.88 39.88
CA ILE A 22 3.75 9.09 40.65
C ILE A 22 3.39 7.83 41.45
N ILE A 23 3.46 6.64 40.83
CA ILE A 23 3.16 5.37 41.49
C ILE A 23 4.13 5.11 42.64
N ILE A 24 5.43 5.33 42.42
CA ILE A 24 6.44 5.20 43.48
C ILE A 24 6.14 6.15 44.65
N LEU A 25 5.77 7.40 44.37
CA LEU A 25 5.41 8.36 45.42
C LEU A 25 4.19 7.92 46.25
N LEU A 26 3.17 7.36 45.59
CA LEU A 26 1.99 6.82 46.27
C LEU A 26 2.36 5.65 47.19
N ILE A 27 3.18 4.72 46.70
CA ILE A 27 3.63 3.56 47.49
C ILE A 27 4.46 4.02 48.68
N LYS A 28 5.37 4.96 48.48
CA LYS A 28 6.16 5.52 49.59
C LYS A 28 5.29 6.19 50.64
N LYS A 29 4.19 6.84 50.24
CA LYS A 29 3.21 7.43 51.17
C LYS A 29 2.48 6.35 51.98
N ILE A 30 2.11 5.21 51.36
CA ILE A 30 1.43 4.08 52.01
C ILE A 30 2.35 3.36 53.00
N PHE A 31 3.63 3.16 52.64
CA PHE A 31 4.59 2.36 53.41
C PHE A 31 5.56 3.22 54.25
N LYS A 32 5.27 4.51 54.46
CA LYS A 32 6.19 5.51 55.03
C LYS A 32 6.98 5.04 56.26
N ASN A 33 6.31 4.44 57.26
CA ASN A 33 6.94 3.99 58.51
C ASN A 33 7.10 2.45 58.61
N LYS A 34 6.78 1.72 57.53
CA LYS A 34 6.74 0.24 57.54
C LYS A 34 7.99 -0.40 56.94
N ILE A 35 8.64 0.27 55.99
CA ILE A 35 9.85 -0.23 55.32
C ILE A 35 11.05 0.67 55.63
N SER A 36 12.25 0.10 55.58
CA SER A 36 13.49 0.80 55.91
C SER A 36 13.79 1.94 54.93
N ALA A 37 14.63 2.90 55.36
CA ALA A 37 15.03 4.03 54.51
C ALA A 37 15.80 3.54 53.27
N SER A 38 16.61 2.48 53.42
CA SER A 38 17.34 1.82 52.34
C SER A 38 16.39 1.18 51.31
N CYS A 39 15.27 0.58 51.73
CA CYS A 39 14.26 0.05 50.80
C CYS A 39 13.57 1.18 50.03
N HIS A 40 13.19 2.25 50.72
CA HIS A 40 12.63 3.46 50.10
C HIS A 40 13.54 4.08 49.05
N TYR A 41 14.85 4.03 49.27
CA TYR A 41 15.85 4.48 48.32
C TYR A 41 15.99 3.51 47.13
N LEU A 42 15.96 2.21 47.39
CA LEU A 42 16.12 1.18 46.35
C LEU A 42 14.95 1.14 45.34
N ILE A 43 13.72 1.43 45.76
CA ILE A 43 12.55 1.52 44.87
C ILE A 43 12.78 2.53 43.73
N TRP A 44 13.51 3.62 43.98
CA TRP A 44 13.80 4.61 42.96
C TRP A 44 14.69 4.10 41.82
N MET A 45 15.39 2.98 41.98
CA MET A 45 16.15 2.37 40.88
C MET A 45 15.24 1.98 39.71
N ILE A 46 13.96 1.67 39.97
CA ILE A 46 12.96 1.37 38.94
C ILE A 46 12.74 2.58 38.03
N LEU A 47 12.55 3.76 38.62
CA LEU A 47 12.40 5.00 37.85
C LEU A 47 13.65 5.30 37.01
N LEU A 48 14.84 5.13 37.59
CA LEU A 48 16.08 5.43 36.88
C LEU A 48 16.32 4.47 35.72
N LEU A 49 16.09 3.17 35.92
CA LEU A 49 16.14 2.20 34.82
C LEU A 49 15.14 2.54 33.72
N ARG A 50 13.92 2.97 34.08
CA ARG A 50 12.89 3.37 33.10
C ARG A 50 13.26 4.61 32.28
N LEU A 51 14.04 5.53 32.86
CA LEU A 51 14.52 6.74 32.18
C LEU A 51 15.82 6.53 31.39
N ILE A 52 16.47 5.36 31.51
CA ILE A 52 17.72 5.06 30.79
C ILE A 52 17.46 4.09 29.64
N VAL A 53 16.60 3.10 29.85
CA VAL A 53 16.40 1.98 28.93
C VAL A 53 15.26 2.30 27.96
N PRO A 54 15.55 2.53 26.65
CA PRO A 54 14.54 2.92 25.68
C PRO A 54 13.59 1.78 25.29
N TYR A 55 14.01 0.53 25.41
CA TYR A 55 13.23 -0.66 25.04
C TYR A 55 13.13 -1.64 26.21
N CYS A 56 11.91 -2.02 26.57
CA CYS A 56 11.62 -2.93 27.66
C CYS A 56 10.69 -4.06 27.15
N PRO A 57 10.76 -5.27 27.71
CA PRO A 57 9.89 -6.37 27.30
C PRO A 57 8.41 -6.02 27.50
N GLU A 58 7.56 -6.52 26.61
CA GLU A 58 6.11 -6.30 26.67
C GLU A 58 5.45 -7.26 27.66
N SER A 59 4.36 -6.82 28.31
CA SER A 59 3.63 -7.65 29.28
C SER A 59 2.17 -7.26 29.44
N SER A 60 1.30 -8.26 29.61
CA SER A 60 -0.13 -8.07 29.93
C SER A 60 -0.35 -7.47 31.33
N VAL A 61 0.62 -7.58 32.24
CA VAL A 61 0.54 -6.99 33.58
C VAL A 61 1.16 -5.60 33.68
N SER A 62 1.60 -5.02 32.55
CA SER A 62 2.16 -3.67 32.51
C SER A 62 1.12 -2.63 32.91
N VAL A 63 1.49 -1.67 33.78
CA VAL A 63 0.58 -0.56 34.12
C VAL A 63 0.28 0.34 32.92
N TYR A 64 1.12 0.29 31.89
CA TYR A 64 0.97 1.12 30.70
C TYR A 64 -0.14 0.65 29.77
N ASN A 65 -0.67 -0.57 29.96
CA ASN A 65 -1.86 -1.07 29.26
C ASN A 65 -3.10 -0.18 29.49
N PHE A 66 -3.15 0.57 30.60
CA PHE A 66 -4.24 1.51 30.89
C PHE A 66 -4.11 2.86 30.14
N PHE A 67 -2.94 3.15 29.58
CA PHE A 67 -2.63 4.45 28.94
C PHE A 67 -2.44 4.32 27.43
N THR A 68 -2.43 3.12 26.88
CA THR A 68 -2.60 2.89 25.44
C THR A 68 -4.07 3.09 25.10
N ASN A 69 -4.37 4.14 24.32
CA ASN A 69 -5.73 4.39 23.83
C ASN A 69 -6.27 3.14 23.14
N HIS A 70 -7.46 2.71 23.56
CA HIS A 70 -8.29 1.72 22.88
C HIS A 70 -8.92 2.36 21.63
N ASN A 71 -8.12 3.02 20.79
CA ASN A 71 -8.51 3.24 19.42
C ASN A 71 -8.29 1.90 18.75
N TYR A 72 -9.30 1.04 18.83
CA TYR A 72 -9.44 -0.09 17.93
C TYR A 72 -9.48 0.48 16.53
N GLY A 73 -8.32 0.63 15.90
CA GLY A 73 -8.26 0.55 14.45
C GLY A 73 -8.51 -0.90 14.13
N THR A 74 -9.77 -1.27 13.93
CA THR A 74 -10.11 -2.53 13.28
C THR A 74 -9.43 -2.48 11.91
N GLU A 75 -8.49 -3.38 11.66
CA GLU A 75 -8.19 -3.71 10.27
C GLU A 75 -9.44 -4.39 9.72
N GLU A 76 -10.18 -3.66 8.89
CA GLU A 76 -11.32 -4.21 8.16
C GLU A 76 -10.76 -5.02 7.00
N ILE A 77 -10.75 -6.35 7.15
CA ILE A 77 -10.42 -7.26 6.05
C ILE A 77 -11.73 -7.62 5.37
N GLN A 78 -11.81 -7.33 4.06
CA GLN A 78 -13.02 -7.43 3.27
C GLN A 78 -12.96 -8.67 2.37
N SER A 79 -13.96 -9.54 2.45
CA SER A 79 -14.07 -10.72 1.55
C SER A 79 -15.53 -10.99 1.17
N PRO A 80 -15.87 -11.10 -0.12
CA PRO A 80 -17.24 -11.36 -0.57
C PRO A 80 -17.57 -12.85 -0.81
N VAL A 81 -18.87 -13.19 -0.75
CA VAL A 81 -19.49 -14.53 -0.88
C VAL A 81 -20.88 -14.43 -1.51
N ILE A 82 -21.38 -15.45 -2.22
CA ILE A 82 -22.78 -15.55 -2.67
C ILE A 82 -23.50 -16.71 -1.97
N ASN A 83 -24.76 -16.51 -1.58
CA ASN A 83 -25.66 -17.59 -1.19
C ASN A 83 -26.67 -17.84 -2.33
N ASN A 84 -26.62 -19.02 -2.96
CA ASN A 84 -27.61 -19.42 -3.96
C ASN A 84 -28.94 -19.78 -3.28
N VAL A 85 -29.97 -18.94 -3.44
CA VAL A 85 -31.35 -19.29 -3.11
C VAL A 85 -32.01 -19.83 -4.38
N GLY A 86 -32.14 -21.16 -4.46
CA GLY A 86 -32.91 -21.83 -5.51
C GLY A 86 -32.23 -23.01 -6.19
N HIS A 87 -31.73 -23.99 -5.42
CA HIS A 87 -31.58 -25.34 -5.96
C HIS A 87 -32.93 -26.05 -5.95
N ASN A 88 -33.57 -26.14 -7.11
CA ASN A 88 -34.33 -27.33 -7.45
C ASN A 88 -33.47 -28.14 -8.42
N ASP A 89 -33.16 -29.35 -7.98
CA ASP A 89 -32.37 -30.37 -8.67
C ASP A 89 -32.74 -30.53 -10.14
N ILE A 90 -31.78 -30.34 -11.06
CA ILE A 90 -31.70 -31.15 -12.28
C ILE A 90 -30.23 -31.51 -12.53
N HIS A 91 -29.93 -32.77 -12.21
CA HIS A 91 -28.75 -33.50 -12.64
C HIS A 91 -28.46 -33.33 -14.14
N SER A 92 -27.15 -33.33 -14.45
CA SER A 92 -26.53 -33.80 -15.68
C SER A 92 -27.46 -34.64 -16.57
N ASN A 93 -27.78 -34.16 -17.78
CA ASN A 93 -27.98 -35.00 -18.96
C ASN A 93 -28.00 -34.18 -20.25
N ASN A 94 -27.22 -34.66 -21.22
CA ASN A 94 -27.33 -34.36 -22.64
C ASN A 94 -28.79 -34.27 -23.11
N ILE A 95 -29.19 -33.13 -23.68
CA ILE A 95 -30.33 -33.07 -24.61
C ILE A 95 -29.96 -32.19 -25.79
N GLN A 96 -29.74 -32.85 -26.93
CA GLN A 96 -30.01 -32.27 -28.24
C GLN A 96 -31.48 -31.83 -28.29
N SER A 97 -31.73 -30.57 -28.57
CA SER A 97 -33.01 -30.10 -29.13
C SER A 97 -32.71 -28.82 -29.88
N GLY A 98 -32.86 -28.77 -31.19
CA GLY A 98 -34.13 -28.96 -31.86
C GLY A 98 -34.56 -27.58 -32.34
N VAL A 99 -33.95 -27.17 -33.44
CA VAL A 99 -34.26 -25.93 -34.17
C VAL A 99 -35.76 -25.86 -34.44
N ASN A 100 -36.41 -24.77 -34.01
CA ASN A 100 -37.72 -24.39 -34.51
C ASN A 100 -37.57 -23.04 -35.26
N PRO A 101 -37.53 -23.04 -36.61
CA PRO A 101 -37.08 -21.90 -37.41
C PRO A 101 -38.22 -20.92 -37.76
N SER A 102 -39.02 -20.51 -36.78
CA SER A 102 -40.21 -19.67 -37.07
C SER A 102 -40.52 -18.61 -36.01
N ALA A 103 -39.48 -17.91 -35.52
CA ALA A 103 -39.64 -16.64 -34.80
C ALA A 103 -38.55 -15.60 -35.14
N GLN A 104 -37.79 -15.83 -36.22
CA GLN A 104 -36.68 -14.96 -36.65
C GLN A 104 -37.02 -14.21 -37.94
N LYS A 105 -38.21 -13.59 -38.00
CA LYS A 105 -38.63 -12.86 -39.21
C LYS A 105 -39.29 -11.50 -39.03
N ASP A 106 -39.42 -10.96 -37.81
CA ASP A 106 -40.10 -9.67 -37.62
C ASP A 106 -39.27 -8.55 -36.97
N LEU A 107 -37.93 -8.64 -36.91
CA LEU A 107 -37.12 -7.53 -36.37
C LEU A 107 -35.82 -7.21 -37.16
N SER A 108 -35.83 -7.38 -38.48
CA SER A 108 -34.72 -6.94 -39.36
C SER A 108 -35.18 -6.03 -40.50
N THR A 109 -36.24 -5.24 -40.29
CA THR A 109 -36.80 -4.37 -41.33
C THR A 109 -37.12 -2.97 -40.80
N SER A 110 -36.10 -2.18 -40.45
CA SER A 110 -36.28 -0.71 -40.39
C SER A 110 -34.99 0.13 -40.48
N LEU A 111 -33.91 -0.33 -41.12
CA LEU A 111 -32.74 0.52 -41.40
C LEU A 111 -32.07 0.28 -42.76
N TYR A 112 -32.80 -0.19 -43.78
CA TYR A 112 -32.32 -0.10 -45.16
C TYR A 112 -33.50 0.06 -46.12
N SER A 113 -33.96 1.30 -46.32
CA SER A 113 -34.78 1.63 -47.49
C SER A 113 -34.29 2.93 -48.13
N THR A 114 -33.40 2.79 -49.10
CA THR A 114 -33.47 3.55 -50.36
C THR A 114 -32.84 2.68 -51.46
N LYS A 115 -33.70 1.94 -52.17
CA LYS A 115 -33.41 1.52 -53.54
C LYS A 115 -33.76 2.72 -54.42
N ASP A 116 -32.76 3.30 -55.06
CA ASP A 116 -32.77 3.56 -56.50
C ASP A 116 -31.46 4.23 -56.94
N GLY A 117 -30.82 3.65 -57.98
CA GLY A 117 -29.96 4.43 -58.87
C GLY A 117 -28.45 4.16 -58.83
N LYS A 118 -28.03 3.15 -59.60
CA LYS A 118 -26.76 3.03 -60.35
C LYS A 118 -25.46 2.69 -59.59
N GLN A 119 -25.06 1.43 -59.80
CA GLN A 119 -23.68 1.01 -60.08
C GLN A 119 -22.99 2.00 -61.04
N GLU A 120 -22.20 2.94 -60.51
CA GLU A 120 -21.08 3.57 -61.24
C GLU A 120 -20.13 4.44 -60.38
N LEU A 121 -20.10 4.25 -59.05
CA LEU A 121 -19.21 5.02 -58.17
C LEU A 121 -18.44 4.15 -57.17
N ALA A 122 -18.01 2.96 -57.60
CA ALA A 122 -17.13 2.09 -56.82
C ALA A 122 -15.66 2.12 -57.29
N ASN A 123 -15.34 2.89 -58.35
CA ASN A 123 -14.00 2.91 -58.97
C ASN A 123 -13.35 4.31 -59.04
N LYS A 124 -13.81 5.30 -58.27
CA LYS A 124 -13.16 6.63 -58.17
C LYS A 124 -13.44 7.28 -56.82
N ILE A 125 -12.84 6.74 -55.76
CA ILE A 125 -12.56 7.51 -54.54
C ILE A 125 -11.10 7.21 -54.21
N GLU A 126 -10.25 8.22 -54.36
CA GLU A 126 -8.83 8.16 -53.99
C GLU A 126 -8.69 7.86 -52.49
N PRO A 127 -7.59 7.22 -52.03
CA PRO A 127 -7.31 7.00 -50.60
C PRO A 127 -7.05 8.27 -49.78
N SER A 128 -7.34 9.46 -50.31
CA SER A 128 -6.91 10.75 -49.77
C SER A 128 -7.88 11.40 -48.77
N ILE A 129 -9.04 10.78 -48.47
CA ILE A 129 -10.01 11.34 -47.50
C ILE A 129 -9.78 10.80 -46.06
N PHE A 130 -9.06 9.68 -45.89
CA PHE A 130 -8.76 9.15 -44.55
C PHE A 130 -7.59 9.87 -43.86
N ASN A 131 -6.71 10.53 -44.62
CA ASN A 131 -5.55 11.27 -44.07
C ASN A 131 -5.86 12.72 -43.64
N SER A 132 -7.09 13.22 -43.81
CA SER A 132 -7.43 14.62 -43.49
C SER A 132 -8.19 14.84 -42.18
N LEU A 133 -8.38 13.81 -41.35
CA LEU A 133 -9.03 13.97 -40.03
C LEU A 133 -8.09 13.79 -38.82
N GLN A 134 -6.81 13.47 -39.03
CA GLN A 134 -5.86 13.25 -37.92
C GLN A 134 -4.86 14.39 -37.66
N ASN A 135 -4.85 15.45 -38.46
CA ASN A 135 -3.87 16.54 -38.29
C ASN A 135 -4.53 17.91 -38.35
N GLN A 136 -5.05 18.41 -37.21
CA GLN A 136 -5.22 19.84 -36.97
C GLN A 136 -5.55 20.16 -35.49
N ARG A 137 -4.52 20.39 -34.65
CA ARG A 137 -4.10 21.74 -34.20
C ARG A 137 -3.21 21.68 -32.94
N PRO A 138 -2.18 22.55 -32.85
CA PRO A 138 -1.33 22.69 -31.67
C PRO A 138 -1.97 23.65 -30.67
N TYR A 139 -1.97 23.33 -29.38
CA TYR A 139 -2.31 24.28 -28.32
C TYR A 139 -1.15 24.49 -27.36
N THR A 140 -0.72 25.74 -27.30
CA THR A 140 0.34 26.31 -26.48
C THR A 140 0.03 26.23 -24.98
N PHE A 141 1.04 25.78 -24.25
CA PHE A 141 1.16 25.68 -22.79
C PHE A 141 1.00 27.05 -22.10
N SER A 142 0.23 27.11 -21.02
CA SER A 142 0.35 28.16 -20.00
C SER A 142 0.92 27.53 -18.72
N ASP A 143 2.16 27.90 -18.40
CA ASP A 143 2.88 27.48 -17.20
C ASP A 143 2.10 27.82 -15.92
N TYR A 144 1.64 26.79 -15.20
CA TYR A 144 1.32 26.91 -13.78
C TYR A 144 2.39 26.18 -12.98
N THR A 145 3.15 26.99 -12.25
CA THR A 145 4.22 26.56 -11.36
C THR A 145 3.64 25.73 -10.22
N TYR A 146 4.17 24.51 -10.12
CA TYR A 146 3.95 23.53 -9.07
C TYR A 146 4.47 24.08 -7.73
N ASP A 147 3.57 24.57 -6.87
CA ASP A 147 3.90 24.84 -5.47
C ASP A 147 3.45 23.66 -4.61
N SER A 148 4.39 22.74 -4.39
CA SER A 148 4.21 21.58 -3.53
C SER A 148 3.96 22.04 -2.09
N ASN A 149 2.81 21.67 -1.54
CA ASN A 149 2.46 21.75 -0.11
C ASN A 149 3.60 21.22 0.80
N LYS A 150 4.44 22.13 1.32
CA LYS A 150 5.52 21.83 2.28
C LYS A 150 5.17 22.08 3.76
N ASP A 151 3.91 22.35 4.09
CA ASP A 151 3.59 23.01 5.37
C ASP A 151 3.02 22.14 6.50
N LYS A 152 2.96 20.80 6.38
CA LYS A 152 2.47 19.95 7.49
C LYS A 152 3.52 19.18 8.30
N PHE A 153 4.82 19.25 7.97
CA PHE A 153 5.87 18.42 8.62
C PHE A 153 6.84 19.14 9.58
N GLN A 154 6.74 20.46 9.79
CA GLN A 154 7.83 21.20 10.46
C GLN A 154 7.80 21.19 12.01
N ALA A 155 6.63 21.13 12.65
CA ALA A 155 6.50 21.26 14.10
C ALA A 155 7.31 20.25 14.95
N PRO A 156 7.26 18.92 14.69
CA PRO A 156 7.98 17.96 15.52
C PRO A 156 9.51 18.04 15.33
N TYR A 157 9.98 18.47 14.16
CA TYR A 157 11.39 18.72 13.90
C TYR A 157 11.92 19.92 14.68
N ILE A 158 11.15 21.02 14.72
CA ILE A 158 11.50 22.21 15.52
C ILE A 158 11.61 21.84 17.01
N ALA A 159 10.66 21.06 17.52
CA ALA A 159 10.70 20.59 18.91
C ALA A 159 11.95 19.73 19.20
N ALA A 160 12.35 18.86 18.27
CA ALA A 160 13.54 18.04 18.42
C ALA A 160 14.84 18.87 18.42
N ILE A 161 14.91 19.95 17.63
CA ILE A 161 16.04 20.89 17.63
C ILE A 161 16.12 21.65 18.96
N ILE A 162 14.99 22.18 19.46
CA ILE A 162 14.93 22.88 20.75
C ILE A 162 15.41 21.97 21.88
N TRP A 163 14.95 20.71 21.88
CA TRP A 163 15.38 19.71 22.85
C TRP A 163 16.88 19.44 22.80
N LEU A 164 17.45 19.30 21.60
CA LEU A 164 18.89 19.07 21.42
C LEU A 164 19.71 20.25 21.91
N LEU A 165 19.31 21.48 21.58
CA LEU A 165 19.97 22.70 22.06
C LEU A 165 19.95 22.79 23.58
N GLY A 166 18.80 22.54 24.22
CA GLY A 166 18.68 22.52 25.68
C GLY A 166 19.58 21.46 26.33
N THR A 167 19.64 20.27 25.74
CA THR A 167 20.50 19.16 26.19
C THR A 167 21.99 19.52 26.09
N CYS A 168 22.41 20.10 24.95
CA CYS A 168 23.79 20.54 24.73
C CYS A 168 24.19 21.68 25.68
N LEU A 169 23.34 22.69 25.85
CA LEU A 169 23.61 23.81 26.76
C LEU A 169 23.70 23.35 28.22
N GLY A 170 22.79 22.48 28.66
CA GLY A 170 22.83 21.88 29.99
C GLY A 170 24.09 21.03 30.21
N GLY A 171 24.47 20.23 29.21
CA GLY A 171 25.68 19.42 29.24
C GLY A 171 26.97 20.27 29.33
N LEU A 172 27.09 21.29 28.49
CA LEU A 172 28.22 22.22 28.49
C LEU A 172 28.33 22.99 29.80
N TYR A 173 27.20 23.44 30.36
CA TYR A 173 27.17 24.15 31.64
C TYR A 173 27.67 23.27 32.80
N ILE A 174 27.20 22.02 32.88
CA ILE A 174 27.67 21.07 33.90
C ILE A 174 29.14 20.73 33.69
N LEU A 175 29.59 20.52 32.45
CA LEU A 175 30.99 20.26 32.15
C LEU A 175 31.88 21.43 32.56
N TRP A 176 31.48 22.66 32.25
CA TRP A 176 32.20 23.88 32.64
C TRP A 176 32.29 24.02 34.17
N LEU A 177 31.20 23.79 34.90
CA LEU A 177 31.22 23.78 36.37
C LEU A 177 32.20 22.75 36.92
N GLN A 178 32.23 21.56 36.34
CA GLN A 178 33.05 20.44 36.81
C GLN A 178 34.53 20.65 36.52
N VAL A 179 34.87 21.17 35.34
CA VAL A 179 36.25 21.54 34.99
C VAL A 179 36.72 22.69 35.89
N SER A 180 35.90 23.74 36.04
CA SER A 180 36.22 24.89 36.89
C SER A 180 36.43 24.49 38.35
N TYR A 181 35.61 23.57 38.86
CA TYR A 181 35.71 23.07 40.22
C TYR A 181 36.91 22.12 40.41
N SER A 182 37.18 21.24 39.43
CA SER A 182 38.33 20.33 39.46
C SER A 182 39.68 21.06 39.46
N ILE A 183 39.78 22.15 38.69
CA ILE A 183 40.97 23.04 38.69
C ILE A 183 41.16 23.70 40.06
N LYS A 184 40.09 24.17 40.70
CA LYS A 184 40.16 24.75 42.06
C LYS A 184 40.63 23.71 43.09
N ILE A 185 40.09 22.50 43.03
CA ILE A 185 40.43 21.43 43.99
C ILE A 185 41.86 20.93 43.86
N SER A 186 42.45 20.99 42.65
CA SER A 186 43.86 20.64 42.48
C SER A 186 44.83 21.55 43.27
N LYS A 187 44.35 22.70 43.74
CA LYS A 187 45.12 23.69 44.52
C LYS A 187 44.89 23.60 46.03
N PHE A 188 44.04 22.71 46.51
CA PHE A 188 43.72 22.58 47.93
C PHE A 188 44.69 21.63 48.65
N GLU A 189 44.97 21.94 49.92
CA GLU A 189 45.91 21.20 50.75
C GLU A 189 45.28 19.93 51.33
N LEU A 190 46.11 18.88 51.48
CA LEU A 190 45.74 17.66 52.19
C LEU A 190 45.67 17.95 53.70
N CYS A 191 44.72 17.31 54.39
CA CYS A 191 44.61 17.41 55.84
C CYS A 191 45.85 16.78 56.51
N ASN A 192 46.68 17.61 57.14
CA ASN A 192 47.90 17.19 57.83
C ASN A 192 47.71 16.97 59.35
N ASP A 193 46.49 17.12 59.86
CA ASP A 193 46.19 16.89 61.29
C ASP A 193 46.21 15.38 61.62
N ARG A 194 47.13 14.99 62.49
CA ARG A 194 47.34 13.58 62.89
C ARG A 194 46.16 13.00 63.67
N ASN A 195 45.47 13.80 64.49
CA ASN A 195 44.35 13.33 65.29
C ASN A 195 43.12 13.08 64.40
N ILE A 196 42.82 14.01 63.49
CA ILE A 196 41.71 13.87 62.55
C ILE A 196 41.93 12.68 61.61
N THR A 197 43.16 12.52 61.11
CA THR A 197 43.53 11.40 60.24
C THR A 197 43.41 10.05 60.96
N ALA A 198 43.79 9.99 62.24
CA ALA A 198 43.62 8.78 63.05
C ALA A 198 42.15 8.39 63.26
N ILE A 199 41.27 9.36 63.56
CA ILE A 199 39.83 9.13 63.72
C ILE A 199 39.22 8.64 62.40
N TYR A 200 39.62 9.22 61.28
CA TYR A 200 39.19 8.79 59.95
C TYR A 200 39.58 7.34 59.65
N GLU A 201 40.84 6.94 59.90
CA GLU A 201 41.29 5.56 59.66
C GLU A 201 40.56 4.53 60.54
N ILE A 202 40.26 4.89 61.80
CA ILE A 202 39.41 4.06 62.67
C ILE A 202 38.02 3.87 62.05
N CYS A 203 37.39 4.94 61.56
CA CYS A 203 36.07 4.89 60.94
C CYS A 203 36.08 4.08 59.63
N ARG A 204 37.09 4.30 58.77
CA ARG A 204 37.30 3.59 57.50
C ARG A 204 37.45 2.09 57.72
N SER A 205 38.30 1.70 58.67
CA SER A 205 38.50 0.29 59.04
C SER A 205 37.21 -0.33 59.60
N LYS A 206 36.53 0.36 60.52
CA LYS A 206 35.26 -0.09 61.11
C LYS A 206 34.16 -0.32 60.06
N MET A 207 34.08 0.53 59.04
CA MET A 207 33.11 0.41 57.95
C MET A 207 33.56 -0.51 56.80
N LYS A 208 34.75 -1.12 56.91
CA LYS A 208 35.35 -2.03 55.92
C LYS A 208 35.56 -1.39 54.54
N VAL A 209 35.95 -0.11 54.51
CA VAL A 209 36.25 0.62 53.26
C VAL A 209 37.72 0.40 52.89
N ARG A 210 37.96 -0.45 51.88
CA ARG A 210 39.32 -0.85 51.46
C ARG A 210 40.10 0.28 50.78
N LYS A 211 39.44 1.12 49.97
CA LYS A 211 40.09 2.23 49.25
C LYS A 211 40.43 3.35 50.22
N GLU A 212 41.66 3.86 50.13
CA GLU A 212 42.07 5.06 50.85
C GLU A 212 41.51 6.28 50.13
N ILE A 213 40.71 7.07 50.85
CA ILE A 213 40.09 8.29 50.32
C ILE A 213 40.82 9.47 50.95
N PRO A 214 41.55 10.30 50.18
CA PRO A 214 42.25 11.46 50.72
C PRO A 214 41.29 12.49 51.34
N LEU A 215 41.72 13.06 52.47
CA LEU A 215 41.05 14.19 53.13
C LEU A 215 41.66 15.50 52.63
N VAL A 216 40.84 16.37 52.06
CA VAL A 216 41.26 17.66 51.50
C VAL A 216 40.58 18.79 52.26
N MET A 217 41.35 19.77 52.71
CA MET A 217 40.83 20.94 53.41
C MET A 217 40.37 21.98 52.40
N ASP A 218 39.12 22.42 52.50
CA ASP A 218 38.53 23.38 51.56
C ASP A 218 37.77 24.47 52.32
N THR A 219 38.18 25.73 52.12
CA THR A 219 37.59 26.92 52.75
C THR A 219 36.32 27.42 52.05
N SER A 220 36.01 26.88 50.86
CA SER A 220 34.88 27.29 50.02
C SER A 220 33.63 26.44 50.20
N ILE A 221 33.77 25.21 50.71
CA ILE A 221 32.64 24.35 51.06
C ILE A 221 32.19 24.59 52.49
N LYS A 222 30.91 24.36 52.72
CA LYS A 222 30.30 24.53 54.03
C LYS A 222 30.13 23.18 54.69
N THR A 223 29.57 22.19 53.99
CA THR A 223 29.41 20.82 54.48
C THR A 223 30.59 19.94 54.10
N PRO A 224 31.01 18.99 54.98
CA PRO A 224 31.77 17.82 54.54
C PRO A 224 31.11 17.19 53.31
N SER A 225 31.90 16.80 52.32
CA SER A 225 31.33 16.26 51.08
C SER A 225 32.29 15.32 50.38
N LEU A 226 31.78 14.15 50.00
CA LEU A 226 32.43 13.23 49.10
C LEU A 226 32.37 13.72 47.64
N LEU A 227 33.55 13.79 46.99
CA LEU A 227 33.69 14.20 45.60
C LEU A 227 34.49 13.19 44.77
N GLY A 228 34.06 12.94 43.53
CA GLY A 228 34.82 12.17 42.53
C GLY A 228 34.38 10.70 42.41
N ILE A 229 34.22 10.21 41.17
CA ILE A 229 33.86 8.80 40.88
C ILE A 229 35.09 7.90 40.93
N PHE A 230 36.08 8.17 40.06
CA PHE A 230 37.29 7.34 39.92
C PHE A 230 38.34 7.63 41.00
N TYR A 231 38.49 8.90 41.38
CA TYR A 231 39.42 9.38 42.41
C TYR A 231 38.63 10.10 43.52
N PRO A 232 37.98 9.35 44.42
CA PRO A 232 37.18 9.94 45.48
C PRO A 232 38.07 10.74 46.45
N LYS A 233 37.57 11.88 46.93
CA LYS A 233 38.17 12.73 47.96
C LYS A 233 37.07 13.15 48.93
N ILE A 234 37.36 13.20 50.23
CA ILE A 234 36.46 13.80 51.22
C ILE A 234 36.95 15.23 51.45
N LEU A 235 36.09 16.19 51.10
CA LEU A 235 36.36 17.59 51.36
C LEU A 235 35.90 17.94 52.77
N LEU A 236 36.76 18.55 53.57
CA LEU A 236 36.47 18.99 54.93
C LEU A 236 36.57 20.53 55.01
N PRO A 237 35.53 21.20 55.55
CA PRO A 237 35.59 22.63 55.81
C PRO A 237 36.65 22.95 56.88
N SER A 238 37.47 23.98 56.67
CA SER A 238 38.51 24.35 57.64
C SER A 238 37.94 24.73 59.01
N ASP A 239 36.76 25.35 59.05
CA ASP A 239 36.06 25.74 60.29
C ASP A 239 35.66 24.55 61.18
N TYR A 240 35.64 23.33 60.63
CA TYR A 240 35.20 22.14 61.36
C TYR A 240 36.27 21.63 62.31
N VAL A 241 37.55 21.83 61.97
CA VAL A 241 38.72 21.41 62.77
C VAL A 241 38.67 22.02 64.18
N GLU A 242 38.21 23.27 64.29
CA GLU A 242 38.16 24.01 65.56
C GLU A 242 36.82 23.87 66.31
N ARG A 243 35.75 23.42 65.65
CA ARG A 243 34.38 23.47 66.18
C ARG A 243 33.78 22.11 66.53
N LEU A 244 34.36 21.02 66.04
CA LEU A 244 33.91 19.66 66.30
C LEU A 244 34.85 18.92 67.24
N THR A 245 34.27 18.16 68.15
CA THR A 245 34.99 17.22 69.02
C THR A 245 35.36 15.95 68.26
N GLU A 246 36.30 15.15 68.81
CA GLU A 246 36.70 13.88 68.20
C GLU A 246 35.53 12.90 67.99
N GLU A 247 34.59 12.87 68.94
CA GLU A 247 33.37 12.03 68.86
C GLU A 247 32.42 12.53 67.75
N GLU A 248 32.37 13.84 67.50
CA GLU A 248 31.59 14.42 66.40
C GLU A 248 32.25 14.16 65.03
N PHE A 249 33.58 14.22 64.94
CA PHE A 249 34.33 13.86 63.73
C PHE A 249 34.13 12.40 63.34
N LYS A 250 34.10 11.48 64.31
CA LYS A 250 33.75 10.07 64.08
C LYS A 250 32.42 9.94 63.33
N PHE A 251 31.39 10.66 63.76
CA PHE A 251 30.08 10.63 63.10
C PHE A 251 30.08 11.26 61.70
N VAL A 252 30.82 12.36 61.48
CA VAL A 252 31.03 12.97 60.15
C VAL A 252 31.64 11.95 59.20
N PHE A 253 32.77 11.34 59.57
CA PHE A 253 33.46 10.40 58.70
C PHE A 253 32.64 9.15 58.41
N MET A 254 31.92 8.62 59.40
CA MET A 254 31.03 7.49 59.17
C MET A 254 29.90 7.83 58.19
N HIS A 255 29.39 9.06 58.18
CA HIS A 255 28.40 9.53 57.22
C HIS A 255 28.97 9.65 55.80
N GLU A 256 30.11 10.31 55.62
CA GLU A 256 30.74 10.44 54.29
C GLU A 256 31.20 9.10 53.70
N LEU A 257 31.75 8.21 54.54
CA LEU A 257 32.13 6.85 54.14
C LEU A 257 30.92 6.00 53.77
N SER A 258 29.75 6.26 54.35
CA SER A 258 28.49 5.60 54.00
C SER A 258 28.06 5.93 52.57
N HIS A 259 28.12 7.21 52.17
CA HIS A 259 27.90 7.64 50.78
C HIS A 259 28.86 6.98 49.79
N TYR A 260 30.14 6.84 50.16
CA TYR A 260 31.12 6.15 49.31
C TYR A 260 30.80 4.66 49.14
N LYS A 261 30.43 3.98 50.23
CA LYS A 261 30.13 2.54 50.23
C LYS A 261 28.88 2.22 49.42
N ARG A 262 27.86 3.09 49.45
CA ARG A 262 26.62 2.98 48.66
C ARG A 262 26.73 3.49 47.22
N LYS A 263 27.88 4.05 46.83
CA LYS A 263 28.13 4.60 45.48
C LYS A 263 27.17 5.74 45.12
N ASP A 264 26.71 6.51 46.10
CA ASP A 264 25.76 7.61 45.88
C ASP A 264 26.30 8.69 44.93
N ILE A 265 27.64 8.82 44.83
CA ILE A 265 28.28 9.71 43.86
C ILE A 265 27.95 9.33 42.42
N ILE A 266 27.90 8.03 42.07
CA ILE A 266 27.53 7.55 40.73
C ILE A 266 26.07 7.91 40.46
N LEU A 267 25.20 7.67 41.45
CA LEU A 267 23.78 8.00 41.32
C LEU A 267 23.55 9.49 41.13
N ARG A 268 24.29 10.33 41.86
CA ARG A 268 24.19 11.79 41.72
C ARG A 268 24.55 12.25 40.31
N TRP A 269 25.58 11.67 39.70
CA TRP A 269 25.94 11.96 38.32
C TRP A 269 24.89 11.46 37.33
N LEU A 270 24.32 10.28 37.57
CA LEU A 270 23.23 9.74 36.77
C LEU A 270 21.99 10.64 36.83
N LEU A 271 21.63 11.16 38.01
CA LEU A 271 20.52 12.10 38.18
C LEU A 271 20.77 13.40 37.40
N ILE A 272 21.99 13.93 37.40
CA ILE A 272 22.35 15.13 36.64
C ILE A 272 22.21 14.86 35.13
N PHE A 273 22.73 13.73 34.65
CA PHE A 273 22.61 13.33 33.25
C PHE A 273 21.15 13.20 32.81
N LEU A 274 20.34 12.47 33.57
CA LEU A 274 18.91 12.32 33.27
C LEU A 274 18.14 13.63 33.39
N GLN A 275 18.56 14.54 34.28
CA GLN A 275 17.94 15.87 34.43
C GLN A 275 18.23 16.76 33.22
N ILE A 276 19.41 16.61 32.60
CA ILE A 276 19.74 17.27 31.33
C ILE A 276 18.89 16.70 30.19
N LEU A 277 18.76 15.37 30.08
CA LEU A 277 17.98 14.75 29.00
C LEU A 277 16.47 15.04 29.10
N HIS A 278 15.93 15.08 30.32
CA HIS A 278 14.52 15.29 30.62
C HIS A 278 14.26 16.67 31.24
N TRP A 279 15.01 17.68 30.82
CA TRP A 279 14.97 19.02 31.41
C TRP A 279 13.57 19.66 31.35
N PHE A 280 12.76 19.30 30.36
CA PHE A 280 11.40 19.79 30.15
C PHE A 280 10.35 19.16 31.09
N ASN A 281 10.69 18.11 31.86
CA ASN A 281 9.72 17.35 32.66
C ASN A 281 9.80 17.68 34.17
N PRO A 282 8.90 18.52 34.71
CA PRO A 282 8.97 18.98 36.10
C PRO A 282 8.71 17.86 37.14
N VAL A 283 7.98 16.81 36.79
CA VAL A 283 7.69 15.70 37.73
C VAL A 283 8.95 14.89 38.01
N ILE A 284 9.77 14.66 36.99
CA ILE A 284 11.06 13.98 37.14
C ILE A 284 12.01 14.79 38.03
N TRP A 285 12.02 16.12 37.89
CA TRP A 285 12.81 17.01 38.75
C TRP A 285 12.38 16.90 40.22
N PHE A 286 11.07 16.88 40.47
CA PHE A 286 10.53 16.67 41.80
C PHE A 286 10.91 15.31 42.38
N ALA A 287 10.80 14.23 41.58
CA ALA A 287 11.21 12.89 41.97
C ALA A 287 12.71 12.85 42.32
N PHE A 288 13.57 13.48 41.51
CA PHE A 288 15.01 13.52 41.76
C PHE A 288 15.36 14.26 43.05
N ASN A 289 14.61 15.30 43.41
CA ASN A 289 14.76 15.96 44.71
C ASN A 289 14.43 15.02 45.88
N ILE A 290 13.38 14.19 45.74
CA ILE A 290 13.01 13.20 46.77
C ILE A 290 14.05 12.06 46.84
N ILE A 291 14.57 11.59 45.70
CA ILE A 291 15.65 10.59 45.66
C ILE A 291 16.86 11.06 46.49
N ARG A 292 17.24 12.34 46.36
CA ARG A 292 18.34 12.91 47.16
C ARG A 292 18.05 12.86 48.65
N GLN A 293 16.83 13.19 49.06
CA GLN A 293 16.42 13.15 50.48
C GLN A 293 16.38 11.72 51.04
N ASP A 294 15.93 10.76 50.25
CA ASP A 294 15.93 9.35 50.65
C ASP A 294 17.35 8.79 50.73
N SER A 295 18.27 9.29 49.89
CA SER A 295 19.68 8.92 49.98
C SER A 295 20.30 9.33 51.32
N GLU A 296 19.99 10.53 51.80
CA GLU A 296 20.42 11.03 53.11
C GLU A 296 19.88 10.15 54.25
N LYS A 297 18.58 9.80 54.21
CA LYS A 297 17.94 8.94 55.20
C LYS A 297 18.54 7.53 55.22
N ALA A 298 18.85 6.97 54.05
CA ALA A 298 19.52 5.67 53.93
C ALA A 298 20.99 5.74 54.41
N CYS A 299 21.64 6.89 54.24
CA CYS A 299 22.99 7.13 54.75
C CYS A 299 22.99 7.13 56.29
N ASP A 300 22.06 7.87 56.90
CA ASP A 300 21.84 7.92 58.34
C ASP A 300 21.55 6.51 58.90
N GLU A 301 20.67 5.75 58.25
CA GLU A 301 20.35 4.36 58.61
C GLU A 301 21.59 3.46 58.60
N GLN A 302 22.45 3.60 57.58
CA GLN A 302 23.68 2.81 57.51
C GLN A 302 24.65 3.20 58.62
N VAL A 303 24.80 4.49 58.98
CA VAL A 303 25.65 4.90 60.12
C VAL A 303 25.15 4.27 61.42
N LEU A 304 23.83 4.28 61.65
CA LEU A 304 23.18 3.70 62.83
C LEU A 304 23.41 2.19 62.98
N SER A 305 23.70 1.49 61.89
CA SER A 305 24.06 0.07 61.92
C SER A 305 25.46 -0.21 62.49
N TYR A 306 26.35 0.80 62.54
CA TYR A 306 27.74 0.67 63.02
C TYR A 306 27.97 1.32 64.39
N ILE A 307 27.00 2.03 64.96
CA ILE A 307 27.10 2.70 66.26
C ILE A 307 26.13 2.09 67.28
N GLU A 308 26.43 2.24 68.57
CA GLU A 308 25.58 1.68 69.62
C GLU A 308 24.31 2.52 69.84
N PRO A 309 23.20 1.94 70.33
CA PRO A 309 21.95 2.68 70.56
C PRO A 309 22.09 3.91 71.48
N SER A 310 23.02 3.86 72.44
CA SER A 310 23.36 5.00 73.30
C SER A 310 23.97 6.19 72.54
N GLU A 311 24.54 5.94 71.36
CA GLU A 311 25.19 6.94 70.51
C GLU A 311 24.22 7.59 69.51
N TYR A 312 22.99 7.08 69.32
CA TYR A 312 22.04 7.59 68.31
C TYR A 312 21.67 9.05 68.54
N LYS A 313 21.44 9.44 69.80
CA LYS A 313 21.14 10.84 70.16
C LYS A 313 22.34 11.74 69.93
N LYS A 314 23.55 11.26 70.22
CA LYS A 314 24.79 12.01 69.96
C LYS A 314 24.97 12.23 68.46
N TYR A 315 24.79 11.19 67.65
CA TYR A 315 24.82 11.27 66.19
C TYR A 315 23.80 12.28 65.65
N GLY A 316 22.54 12.20 66.08
CA GLY A 316 21.51 13.15 65.68
C GLY A 316 21.84 14.60 66.05
N ASN A 317 22.40 14.82 67.25
CA ASN A 317 22.87 16.14 67.69
C ASN A 317 24.06 16.62 66.86
N THR A 318 24.99 15.74 66.47
CA THR A 318 26.09 16.11 65.58
C THR A 318 25.57 16.56 64.22
N MET A 319 24.60 15.86 63.63
CA MET A 319 23.98 16.28 62.37
C MET A 319 23.27 17.64 62.50
N LEU A 320 22.57 17.89 63.61
CA LEU A 320 21.97 19.20 63.92
C LEU A 320 23.04 20.30 64.08
N LYS A 321 24.12 20.02 64.81
CA LYS A 321 25.23 20.96 65.01
C LYS A 321 25.92 21.31 63.71
N MET A 322 26.13 20.34 62.81
CA MET A 322 26.64 20.61 61.46
C MET A 322 25.75 21.65 60.75
N LEU A 323 24.43 21.49 60.84
CA LEU A 323 23.46 22.40 60.22
C LEU A 323 23.41 23.79 60.87
N ASP A 324 23.54 23.88 62.20
CA ASP A 324 23.58 25.16 62.92
C ASP A 324 24.82 25.96 62.55
N ILE A 325 25.97 25.30 62.37
CA ILE A 325 27.21 25.91 61.84
C ILE A 325 26.98 26.53 60.44
N PHE A 326 25.93 26.12 59.69
CA PHE A 326 25.59 26.62 58.35
C PHE A 326 24.53 27.72 58.30
N SER A 327 23.72 27.90 59.34
CA SER A 327 22.52 28.74 59.30
C SER A 327 22.77 30.26 59.11
N GLY A 328 24.03 30.71 59.10
CA GLY A 328 24.42 32.12 58.94
C GLY A 328 24.43 32.69 57.52
N TYR A 329 24.15 31.93 56.45
CA TYR A 329 24.22 32.44 55.07
C TYR A 329 23.09 31.92 54.16
N ASN A 330 22.18 32.81 53.77
CA ASN A 330 21.14 32.56 52.78
C ASN A 330 21.74 32.23 51.39
N SER A 331 21.18 31.23 50.70
CA SER A 331 21.45 30.97 49.28
C SER A 331 20.24 31.40 48.45
N ILE A 332 20.47 32.42 47.63
CA ILE A 332 19.64 32.85 46.50
C ILE A 332 20.10 32.06 45.26
N TYR A 333 19.15 31.45 44.54
CA TYR A 333 18.84 31.58 43.10
C TYR A 333 17.94 30.42 42.67
N GLY A 334 16.85 30.78 41.98
CA GLY A 334 15.62 30.01 41.85
C GLY A 334 15.67 28.83 40.87
N ALA A 335 15.13 27.71 41.34
CA ALA A 335 14.11 26.86 40.72
C ALA A 335 13.82 25.72 41.71
N ALA A 336 12.55 25.55 42.11
CA ALA A 336 12.05 24.50 43.02
C ALA A 336 12.64 24.48 44.46
N GLY A 337 12.68 25.64 45.11
CA GLY A 337 12.92 25.76 46.56
C GLY A 337 11.66 25.55 47.43
N MET A 338 10.77 24.62 47.06
CA MET A 338 9.61 24.25 47.89
C MET A 338 9.88 22.90 48.57
N ILE A 339 10.65 22.91 49.66
CA ILE A 339 10.48 22.02 50.82
C ILE A 339 11.24 22.71 51.96
N ASP A 340 10.53 22.92 53.06
CA ASP A 340 11.04 23.51 54.28
C ASP A 340 12.24 22.70 54.80
N ARG A 341 13.46 23.27 54.71
CA ARG A 341 14.71 22.59 55.14
C ARG A 341 14.63 22.14 56.60
N LYS A 342 13.89 22.87 57.45
CA LYS A 342 13.64 22.49 58.85
C LYS A 342 12.83 21.20 58.95
N LYS A 343 11.83 21.01 58.08
CA LYS A 343 11.00 19.79 58.03
C LYS A 343 11.81 18.56 57.62
N LEU A 344 12.75 18.70 56.68
CA LEU A 344 13.65 17.62 56.26
C LEU A 344 14.55 17.13 57.39
N ILE A 345 15.15 18.06 58.12
CA ILE A 345 16.03 17.77 59.25
C ILE A 345 15.24 17.15 60.40
N THR A 346 14.05 17.68 60.68
CA THR A 346 13.13 17.12 61.69
C THR A 346 12.77 15.68 61.37
N GLU A 347 12.50 15.35 60.09
CA GLU A 347 12.25 13.96 59.67
C GLU A 347 13.50 13.08 59.83
N ARG A 348 14.70 13.56 59.50
CA ARG A 348 15.96 12.81 59.69
C ARG A 348 16.23 12.50 61.17
N VAL A 349 16.17 13.50 62.04
CA VAL A 349 16.37 13.33 63.48
C VAL A 349 15.31 12.42 64.09
N LYS A 350 14.03 12.55 63.67
CA LYS A 350 12.96 11.65 64.09
C LYS A 350 13.22 10.20 63.67
N ASN A 351 13.77 9.97 62.47
CA ASN A 351 14.12 8.64 62.00
C ASN A 351 15.32 8.06 62.75
N ILE A 352 16.33 8.87 63.06
CA ILE A 352 17.51 8.49 63.84
C ILE A 352 17.11 8.04 65.25
N VAL A 353 16.25 8.82 65.93
CA VAL A 353 15.81 8.53 67.29
C VAL A 353 14.92 7.27 67.35
N ASN A 354 14.09 7.05 66.32
CA ASN A 354 13.17 5.90 66.27
C ASN A 354 13.78 4.66 65.58
N PHE A 355 15.09 4.66 65.33
CA PHE A 355 15.75 3.55 64.65
C PHE A 355 15.72 2.25 65.48
N LYS A 356 15.40 1.13 64.82
CA LYS A 356 15.34 -0.21 65.43
C LYS A 356 16.24 -1.16 64.64
N LYS A 357 17.09 -1.92 65.34
CA LYS A 357 18.11 -2.81 64.73
C LYS A 357 17.54 -4.03 63.99
N ASN A 358 16.27 -4.41 64.26
CA ASN A 358 15.62 -5.60 63.68
C ASN A 358 14.55 -5.27 62.62
N TYR A 359 14.98 -4.86 61.41
CA TYR A 359 14.10 -4.68 60.25
C TYR A 359 14.02 -5.91 59.32
N VAL A 360 14.63 -7.05 59.66
CA VAL A 360 14.79 -8.21 58.75
C VAL A 360 13.47 -8.67 58.12
N LEU A 361 12.37 -8.74 58.88
CA LEU A 361 11.06 -9.15 58.37
C LEU A 361 10.48 -8.14 57.34
N TRP A 362 10.73 -6.84 57.54
CA TRP A 362 10.27 -5.76 56.67
C TRP A 362 11.21 -5.52 55.48
N SER A 363 12.47 -5.96 55.56
CA SER A 363 13.40 -5.98 54.43
C SER A 363 12.96 -6.96 53.36
N VAL A 364 12.43 -8.13 53.74
CA VAL A 364 11.83 -9.10 52.79
C VAL A 364 10.61 -8.49 52.09
N ALA A 365 9.72 -7.83 52.85
CA ALA A 365 8.57 -7.12 52.27
C ALA A 365 9.00 -6.02 51.29
N GLY A 366 10.08 -5.29 51.59
CA GLY A 366 10.66 -4.29 50.68
C GLY A 366 11.16 -4.87 49.36
N VAL A 367 11.81 -6.04 49.39
CA VAL A 367 12.27 -6.75 48.18
C VAL A 367 11.08 -7.24 47.35
N VAL A 368 10.04 -7.81 47.98
CA VAL A 368 8.83 -8.24 47.27
C VAL A 368 8.14 -7.07 46.59
N ILE A 369 7.97 -5.94 47.29
CA ILE A 369 7.40 -4.71 46.72
C ILE A 369 8.23 -4.22 45.52
N PHE A 370 9.56 -4.24 45.63
CA PHE A 370 10.44 -3.89 44.53
C PHE A 370 10.25 -4.81 43.32
N SER A 371 10.25 -6.13 43.52
CA SER A 371 10.08 -7.12 42.44
C SER A 371 8.74 -6.96 41.73
N VAL A 372 7.64 -6.78 42.49
CA VAL A 372 6.32 -6.51 41.93
C VAL A 372 6.36 -5.22 41.12
N LEU A 373 6.85 -4.12 41.69
CA LEU A 373 6.91 -2.85 40.95
C LEU A 373 7.80 -2.89 39.71
N ALA A 374 8.90 -3.64 39.75
CA ALA A 374 9.78 -3.83 38.61
C ALA A 374 9.02 -4.49 37.46
N VAL A 375 8.23 -5.55 37.71
CA VAL A 375 7.42 -6.21 36.68
C VAL A 375 6.34 -5.27 36.12
N PHE A 376 5.65 -4.51 36.97
CA PHE A 376 4.56 -3.61 36.54
C PHE A 376 5.05 -2.34 35.83
N LEU A 377 6.22 -1.79 36.19
CA LEU A 377 6.71 -0.48 35.73
C LEU A 377 7.88 -0.57 34.72
N LEU A 378 8.63 -1.68 34.67
CA LEU A 378 9.71 -1.89 33.70
C LEU A 378 9.29 -2.72 32.49
N THR A 379 8.01 -3.09 32.35
CA THR A 379 7.48 -3.74 31.15
C THR A 379 6.68 -2.75 30.32
N ASN A 380 6.75 -2.85 29.00
CA ASN A 380 5.92 -2.05 28.10
C ASN A 380 4.51 -2.64 28.00
N ALA A 381 3.55 -1.78 27.62
CA ALA A 381 2.21 -2.23 27.30
C ALA A 381 2.30 -3.30 26.20
N ARG A 382 1.55 -4.39 26.36
CA ARG A 382 1.39 -5.39 25.31
C ARG A 382 0.62 -4.69 24.18
N GLN A 383 1.14 -4.72 22.95
CA GLN A 383 0.31 -4.31 21.82
C GLN A 383 -0.96 -5.17 21.85
N PRO A 384 -2.17 -4.58 21.94
CA PRO A 384 -3.37 -5.37 21.82
C PRO A 384 -3.30 -6.11 20.48
N VAL A 385 -3.66 -7.40 20.48
CA VAL A 385 -3.94 -8.09 19.22
C VAL A 385 -5.03 -7.26 18.57
N GLN A 386 -4.72 -6.65 17.44
CA GLN A 386 -5.69 -5.89 16.68
C GLN A 386 -6.83 -6.87 16.40
N GLU A 387 -8.03 -6.56 16.89
CA GLU A 387 -9.20 -7.38 16.60
C GLU A 387 -9.50 -7.18 15.13
N VAL A 388 -9.06 -8.13 14.32
CA VAL A 388 -9.34 -8.17 12.89
C VAL A 388 -10.84 -8.48 12.78
N VAL A 389 -11.62 -7.48 12.41
CA VAL A 389 -13.04 -7.67 12.12
C VAL A 389 -13.14 -7.93 10.63
N LYS A 390 -13.47 -9.16 10.27
CA LYS A 390 -13.68 -9.52 8.86
C LYS A 390 -15.08 -9.06 8.47
N ILE A 391 -15.18 -8.17 7.49
CA ILE A 391 -16.46 -7.82 6.88
C ILE A 391 -16.67 -8.80 5.73
N LYS A 392 -17.57 -9.74 5.95
CA LYS A 392 -18.00 -10.67 4.91
C LYS A 392 -19.15 -10.03 4.15
N TYR A 393 -19.01 -9.88 2.83
CA TYR A 393 -20.15 -9.47 2.00
C TYR A 393 -20.86 -10.71 1.48
N GLU A 394 -22.18 -10.78 1.66
CA GLU A 394 -23.00 -11.86 1.10
C GLU A 394 -23.89 -11.27 0.02
N ALA A 395 -23.70 -11.68 -1.23
CA ALA A 395 -24.54 -11.30 -2.36
C ALA A 395 -25.67 -12.33 -2.55
N GLU A 396 -26.87 -11.82 -2.70
CA GLU A 396 -28.08 -12.53 -3.09
C GLU A 396 -28.52 -12.01 -4.47
N LYS A 397 -28.74 -12.92 -5.42
CA LYS A 397 -29.23 -12.56 -6.75
C LYS A 397 -30.75 -12.39 -6.69
N ILE A 398 -31.23 -11.16 -6.74
CA ILE A 398 -32.67 -10.83 -6.64
C ILE A 398 -33.38 -11.08 -7.96
N ILE A 399 -32.76 -10.67 -9.09
CA ILE A 399 -33.33 -10.90 -10.43
C ILE A 399 -32.29 -11.53 -11.35
N PRO A 400 -32.56 -12.73 -11.90
CA PRO A 400 -31.69 -13.37 -12.87
C PRO A 400 -31.83 -12.76 -14.27
N ASN A 401 -30.73 -12.76 -15.02
CA ASN A 401 -30.63 -12.35 -16.42
C ASN A 401 -31.75 -12.90 -17.29
N THR A 402 -32.35 -14.06 -17.00
CA THR A 402 -33.42 -14.61 -17.85
C THR A 402 -34.69 -13.74 -17.94
N GLU A 403 -34.96 -12.86 -16.98
CA GLU A 403 -36.27 -12.21 -16.81
C GLU A 403 -36.39 -10.76 -17.30
N MET A 404 -35.29 -10.04 -17.55
CA MET A 404 -35.33 -8.60 -17.87
C MET A 404 -34.41 -8.22 -19.02
N GLY A 405 -34.74 -7.14 -19.71
CA GLY A 405 -33.86 -6.51 -20.69
C GLY A 405 -32.73 -5.71 -20.05
N VAL A 406 -32.31 -4.64 -20.74
CA VAL A 406 -31.32 -3.71 -20.18
C VAL A 406 -32.00 -2.78 -19.19
N LEU A 407 -31.60 -2.85 -17.92
CA LEU A 407 -32.07 -1.90 -16.90
C LEU A 407 -31.35 -0.55 -17.05
N GLY A 408 -32.08 0.53 -16.81
CA GLY A 408 -31.57 1.89 -16.66
C GLY A 408 -31.04 2.12 -15.24
N ARG A 409 -31.03 3.38 -14.79
CA ARG A 409 -30.56 3.74 -13.44
C ARG A 409 -31.42 3.09 -12.34
N MET A 410 -30.89 3.06 -11.12
CA MET A 410 -31.60 2.63 -9.92
C MET A 410 -31.71 3.77 -8.91
N LYS A 411 -32.88 3.89 -8.28
CA LYS A 411 -33.10 4.77 -7.14
C LYS A 411 -33.83 4.01 -6.04
N LEU A 412 -33.35 4.13 -4.82
CA LEU A 412 -34.04 3.55 -3.68
C LEU A 412 -35.15 4.49 -3.19
N LEU A 413 -36.35 3.97 -3.07
CA LEU A 413 -37.52 4.66 -2.54
C LEU A 413 -37.61 4.53 -1.01
N SER A 414 -38.48 5.33 -0.39
CA SER A 414 -38.67 5.38 1.06
C SER A 414 -39.26 4.10 1.66
N ASN A 415 -39.84 3.24 0.84
CA ASN A 415 -40.33 1.90 1.17
C ASN A 415 -39.30 0.78 0.95
N GLU A 416 -38.04 1.12 0.68
CA GLU A 416 -36.94 0.20 0.33
C GLU A 416 -37.14 -0.55 -1.01
N HIS A 417 -38.11 -0.16 -1.84
CA HIS A 417 -38.22 -0.67 -3.20
C HIS A 417 -37.28 0.11 -4.13
N LEU A 418 -36.73 -0.57 -5.13
CA LEU A 418 -35.92 0.06 -6.17
C LEU A 418 -36.82 0.57 -7.30
N LEU A 419 -36.72 1.84 -7.64
CA LEU A 419 -37.25 2.41 -8.87
C LEU A 419 -36.22 2.24 -9.99
N THR A 420 -36.62 1.62 -11.09
CA THR A 420 -35.78 1.45 -12.28
C THR A 420 -36.60 1.49 -13.56
N TYR A 421 -35.93 1.51 -14.71
CA TYR A 421 -36.54 1.54 -16.03
C TYR A 421 -35.99 0.40 -16.89
N ASP A 422 -36.86 -0.42 -17.46
CA ASP A 422 -36.47 -1.41 -18.47
C ASP A 422 -36.40 -0.71 -19.83
N MET A 423 -35.18 -0.52 -20.34
CA MET A 423 -34.93 0.17 -21.60
C MET A 423 -35.41 -0.61 -22.82
N GLN A 424 -35.43 -1.94 -22.74
CA GLN A 424 -35.84 -2.79 -23.86
C GLN A 424 -37.37 -2.78 -24.00
N ASN A 425 -38.07 -2.96 -22.88
CA ASN A 425 -39.54 -2.99 -22.86
C ASN A 425 -40.18 -1.60 -22.71
N ARG A 426 -39.36 -0.57 -22.44
CA ARG A 426 -39.74 0.83 -22.23
C ARG A 426 -40.72 1.05 -21.09
N ARG A 427 -40.42 0.49 -19.92
CA ARG A 427 -41.33 0.49 -18.75
C ARG A 427 -40.61 0.95 -17.50
N LEU A 428 -41.19 1.94 -16.82
CA LEU A 428 -40.77 2.32 -15.47
C LEU A 428 -41.39 1.35 -14.46
N MET A 429 -40.63 0.90 -13.47
CA MET A 429 -41.10 -0.10 -12.52
C MET A 429 -40.45 0.06 -11.16
N THR A 430 -41.11 -0.52 -10.16
CA THR A 430 -40.52 -0.77 -8.84
C THR A 430 -40.23 -2.25 -8.66
N ILE A 431 -39.13 -2.53 -7.97
CA ILE A 431 -38.66 -3.88 -7.64
C ILE A 431 -38.54 -3.95 -6.12
N ASP A 432 -39.23 -4.91 -5.50
CA ASP A 432 -39.08 -5.18 -4.07
C ASP A 432 -37.89 -6.10 -3.77
N ASP A 433 -37.62 -6.33 -2.48
CA ASP A 433 -36.54 -7.20 -2.01
C ASP A 433 -36.63 -8.66 -2.47
N GLY A 434 -37.83 -9.13 -2.78
CA GLY A 434 -38.05 -10.48 -3.30
C GLY A 434 -37.96 -10.56 -4.84
N GLY A 435 -37.64 -9.46 -5.51
CA GLY A 435 -37.59 -9.38 -6.98
C GLY A 435 -38.96 -9.22 -7.64
N ASN A 436 -40.02 -8.98 -6.88
CA ASN A 436 -41.34 -8.75 -7.47
C ASN A 436 -41.38 -7.38 -8.15
N LYS A 437 -41.88 -7.37 -9.38
CA LYS A 437 -41.93 -6.20 -10.26
C LYS A 437 -43.33 -5.60 -10.24
N LYS A 438 -43.43 -4.27 -10.06
CA LYS A 438 -44.66 -3.51 -10.25
C LYS A 438 -44.41 -2.38 -11.24
N GLU A 439 -45.05 -2.45 -12.40
CA GLU A 439 -44.99 -1.42 -13.44
C GLU A 439 -45.69 -0.14 -13.00
N ILE A 440 -45.12 1.01 -13.37
CA ILE A 440 -45.67 2.34 -13.14
C ILE A 440 -45.99 2.95 -14.50
N HIS A 441 -47.27 3.20 -14.75
CA HIS A 441 -47.76 3.82 -15.97
C HIS A 441 -47.89 5.33 -15.75
N CYS A 442 -46.91 6.10 -16.20
CA CYS A 442 -46.94 7.56 -16.09
C CYS A 442 -47.94 8.18 -17.08
N GLU A 443 -49.05 8.71 -16.58
CA GLU A 443 -50.12 9.28 -17.40
C GLU A 443 -49.72 10.60 -18.07
N GLY A 444 -49.99 10.73 -19.38
CA GLY A 444 -49.80 11.99 -20.09
C GLY A 444 -48.37 12.27 -20.56
N LEU A 445 -47.49 11.27 -20.57
CA LEU A 445 -46.26 11.31 -21.36
C LEU A 445 -46.57 11.17 -22.87
N PRO A 446 -45.79 11.79 -23.77
CA PRO A 446 -45.96 11.62 -25.22
C PRO A 446 -45.85 10.15 -25.67
N GLN A 447 -46.59 9.74 -26.72
CA GLN A 447 -46.59 8.34 -27.19
C GLN A 447 -45.21 7.84 -27.66
N ASP A 448 -44.37 8.74 -28.18
CA ASP A 448 -42.99 8.42 -28.62
C ASP A 448 -41.92 8.77 -27.57
N PHE A 449 -42.33 9.07 -26.34
CA PHE A 449 -41.42 9.48 -25.28
C PHE A 449 -40.44 8.36 -24.92
N ARG A 450 -39.15 8.69 -24.93
CA ARG A 450 -38.09 7.80 -24.45
C ARG A 450 -37.63 8.30 -23.09
N LEU A 451 -37.89 7.52 -22.05
CA LEU A 451 -37.41 7.83 -20.72
C LEU A 451 -35.88 7.63 -20.70
N GLN A 452 -35.15 8.74 -20.60
CA GLN A 452 -33.69 8.78 -20.63
C GLN A 452 -33.08 9.09 -19.26
N LEU A 453 -33.74 9.94 -18.46
CA LEU A 453 -33.24 10.37 -17.16
C LEU A 453 -34.40 10.55 -16.17
N PHE A 454 -34.25 9.97 -14.98
CA PHE A 454 -35.22 10.08 -13.91
C PHE A 454 -34.56 10.03 -12.54
N THR A 455 -35.28 10.49 -11.52
CA THR A 455 -34.89 10.35 -10.11
C THR A 455 -36.12 10.35 -9.20
N ALA A 456 -35.95 10.14 -7.91
CA ALA A 456 -37.02 10.24 -6.92
C ALA A 456 -36.60 11.12 -5.75
N ASP A 457 -37.54 11.86 -5.17
CA ASP A 457 -37.30 12.66 -3.96
C ASP A 457 -37.55 11.84 -2.68
N ALA A 458 -37.35 12.45 -1.51
CA ALA A 458 -37.56 11.81 -0.22
C ALA A 458 -39.04 11.46 0.10
N LYS A 459 -39.99 11.92 -0.73
CA LYS A 459 -41.43 11.63 -0.63
C LYS A 459 -41.87 10.63 -1.70
N ASP A 460 -40.92 10.01 -2.41
CA ASP A 460 -41.13 9.09 -3.51
C ASP A 460 -41.86 9.69 -4.72
N ALA A 461 -41.84 11.02 -4.89
CA ALA A 461 -42.26 11.64 -6.12
C ALA A 461 -41.21 11.38 -7.21
N ILE A 462 -41.67 10.91 -8.37
CA ILE A 462 -40.83 10.51 -9.49
C ILE A 462 -40.65 11.70 -10.43
N TYR A 463 -39.40 12.11 -10.64
CA TYR A 463 -39.03 13.18 -11.57
C TYR A 463 -38.48 12.56 -12.85
N ILE A 464 -39.04 12.92 -14.00
CA ILE A 464 -38.61 12.44 -15.32
C ILE A 464 -38.22 13.64 -16.15
N PHE A 465 -36.98 13.65 -16.64
CA PHE A 465 -36.47 14.69 -17.53
C PHE A 465 -36.70 14.31 -18.99
N ASP A 466 -37.22 15.26 -19.76
CA ASP A 466 -37.45 15.21 -21.19
C ASP A 466 -36.43 16.11 -21.89
N GLY A 467 -35.46 15.49 -22.57
CA GLY A 467 -34.41 16.18 -23.34
C GLY A 467 -34.82 16.56 -24.76
N SER A 468 -36.11 16.66 -25.08
CA SER A 468 -36.59 17.11 -26.39
C SER A 468 -36.26 18.59 -26.66
N ALA A 469 -36.61 19.11 -27.84
CA ALA A 469 -36.32 20.49 -28.26
C ALA A 469 -36.84 21.56 -27.28
N GLU A 470 -37.85 21.22 -26.47
CA GLU A 470 -38.34 22.05 -25.37
C GLU A 470 -38.16 21.27 -24.05
N PRO A 471 -37.03 21.42 -23.34
CA PRO A 471 -36.73 20.61 -22.17
C PRO A 471 -37.75 20.79 -21.04
N LYS A 472 -38.21 19.67 -20.48
CA LYS A 472 -39.22 19.63 -19.43
C LYS A 472 -38.88 18.62 -18.35
N ILE A 473 -39.42 18.84 -17.15
CA ILE A 473 -39.42 17.86 -16.07
C ILE A 473 -40.86 17.57 -15.67
N TYR A 474 -41.24 16.30 -15.75
CA TYR A 474 -42.52 15.80 -15.31
C TYR A 474 -42.37 15.15 -13.92
N VAL A 475 -43.31 15.42 -13.03
CA VAL A 475 -43.33 14.86 -11.67
C VAL A 475 -44.57 14.00 -11.50
N PHE A 476 -44.40 12.76 -11.05
CA PHE A 476 -45.45 11.77 -10.85
C PHE A 476 -45.45 11.22 -9.43
N ASN A 477 -46.57 10.69 -8.96
CA ASN A 477 -46.60 9.82 -7.78
C ASN A 477 -46.25 8.36 -8.16
N LEU A 478 -46.19 7.48 -7.17
CA LEU A 478 -45.89 6.05 -7.39
C LEU A 478 -47.01 5.29 -8.12
N GLU A 479 -48.22 5.86 -8.19
CA GLU A 479 -49.34 5.36 -8.98
C GLU A 479 -49.23 5.75 -10.47
N GLY A 480 -48.31 6.65 -10.82
CA GLY A 480 -48.13 7.15 -12.19
C GLY A 480 -49.00 8.35 -12.55
N GLU A 481 -49.71 8.94 -11.58
CA GLU A 481 -50.50 10.15 -11.78
C GLU A 481 -49.58 11.37 -11.82
N LYS A 482 -49.76 12.25 -12.81
CA LYS A 482 -48.94 13.47 -12.96
C LYS A 482 -49.29 14.47 -11.87
N ILE A 483 -48.31 14.77 -11.01
CA ILE A 483 -48.37 15.79 -9.97
C ILE A 483 -48.10 17.18 -10.56
N LYS A 484 -47.05 17.29 -11.38
CA LYS A 484 -46.55 18.58 -11.87
C LYS A 484 -45.81 18.43 -13.21
N GLU A 485 -45.79 19.51 -13.98
CA GLU A 485 -44.97 19.67 -15.19
C GLU A 485 -44.25 21.00 -15.10
N MET A 486 -42.95 21.00 -15.37
CA MET A 486 -42.06 22.16 -15.27
C MET A 486 -41.31 22.35 -16.57
N GLN A 487 -41.36 23.55 -17.14
CA GLN A 487 -40.49 23.93 -18.24
C GLN A 487 -39.12 24.27 -17.65
N VAL A 488 -38.03 23.70 -18.19
CA VAL A 488 -36.68 24.00 -17.74
C VAL A 488 -35.88 24.63 -18.86
N GLU A 489 -35.19 25.73 -18.55
CA GLU A 489 -34.30 26.42 -19.46
C GLU A 489 -32.85 26.00 -19.15
N LEU A 490 -32.24 25.22 -20.04
CA LEU A 490 -30.85 24.83 -19.91
C LEU A 490 -29.94 25.97 -20.37
N LYS A 491 -28.94 26.32 -19.55
CA LYS A 491 -27.92 27.33 -19.89
C LYS A 491 -26.60 26.67 -20.28
N ASP A 492 -25.89 27.24 -21.24
CA ASP A 492 -24.55 26.80 -21.66
C ASP A 492 -24.47 25.30 -22.06
N VAL A 493 -25.53 24.79 -22.69
CA VAL A 493 -25.59 23.42 -23.25
C VAL A 493 -25.69 23.51 -24.76
N ASP A 494 -24.81 22.82 -25.48
CA ASP A 494 -24.92 22.68 -26.93
C ASP A 494 -26.13 21.77 -27.25
N PRO A 495 -27.12 22.21 -28.04
CA PRO A 495 -28.22 21.36 -28.49
C PRO A 495 -27.76 20.05 -29.14
N SER A 496 -26.55 20.05 -29.72
CA SER A 496 -25.94 18.85 -30.26
C SER A 496 -25.69 17.80 -29.19
N GLU A 497 -25.51 18.13 -27.91
CA GLU A 497 -25.22 17.19 -26.80
C GLU A 497 -26.48 16.51 -26.21
N MET A 498 -27.68 16.94 -26.61
CA MET A 498 -28.96 16.39 -26.12
C MET A 498 -29.18 14.90 -26.48
N HIS A 499 -28.41 14.33 -27.42
CA HIS A 499 -28.48 12.89 -27.70
C HIS A 499 -27.78 12.03 -26.64
N ALA A 500 -26.96 12.63 -25.76
CA ALA A 500 -26.16 11.95 -24.74
C ALA A 500 -26.80 11.98 -23.33
N VAL A 501 -28.10 12.28 -23.21
CA VAL A 501 -28.82 12.40 -21.92
C VAL A 501 -28.70 11.17 -21.01
N LEU A 502 -28.44 9.98 -21.56
CA LEU A 502 -28.17 8.77 -20.77
C LEU A 502 -26.92 8.88 -19.87
N GLN A 503 -25.99 9.79 -20.20
CA GLN A 503 -24.78 10.07 -19.42
C GLN A 503 -25.01 11.14 -18.33
N TRP A 504 -26.16 11.83 -18.34
CA TRP A 504 -26.49 12.89 -17.39
C TRP A 504 -26.98 12.30 -16.06
N ASP A 505 -26.86 13.05 -14.96
CA ASP A 505 -27.38 12.62 -13.64
C ASP A 505 -28.35 13.67 -13.07
N MET A 506 -29.30 13.21 -12.25
CA MET A 506 -30.31 14.07 -11.64
C MET A 506 -30.57 13.69 -10.19
N LYS A 507 -30.58 14.68 -9.30
CA LYS A 507 -30.92 14.56 -7.88
C LYS A 507 -31.90 15.65 -7.45
N VAL A 508 -32.68 15.39 -6.41
CA VAL A 508 -33.65 16.34 -5.84
C VAL A 508 -33.43 16.41 -4.33
N ASP A 509 -33.30 17.62 -3.78
CA ASP A 509 -33.13 17.79 -2.33
C ASP A 509 -34.46 17.68 -1.56
N SER A 510 -34.39 17.71 -0.23
CA SER A 510 -35.57 17.66 0.65
C SER A 510 -36.55 18.84 0.46
N LYS A 511 -36.12 19.93 -0.18
CA LYS A 511 -36.92 21.13 -0.47
C LYS A 511 -37.52 21.10 -1.88
N GLY A 512 -37.15 20.13 -2.71
CA GLY A 512 -37.60 20.00 -4.09
C GLY A 512 -36.74 20.74 -5.11
N ASN A 513 -35.58 21.28 -4.73
CA ASN A 513 -34.63 21.84 -5.70
C ASN A 513 -34.02 20.69 -6.51
N ILE A 514 -33.81 20.92 -7.80
CA ILE A 514 -33.38 19.91 -8.76
C ILE A 514 -31.94 20.20 -9.19
N TYR A 515 -31.09 19.17 -9.14
CA TYR A 515 -29.69 19.21 -9.56
C TYR A 515 -29.54 18.34 -10.80
N LEU A 516 -29.24 18.97 -11.92
CA LEU A 516 -29.06 18.30 -13.21
C LEU A 516 -27.61 18.41 -13.64
N LEU A 517 -26.87 17.30 -13.58
CA LEU A 517 -25.50 17.21 -14.06
C LEU A 517 -25.50 16.97 -15.58
N ILE A 518 -24.80 17.85 -16.28
CA ILE A 518 -24.65 17.82 -17.74
C ILE A 518 -23.16 17.75 -18.07
N PRO A 519 -22.67 16.60 -18.58
CA PRO A 519 -21.32 16.47 -19.12
C PRO A 519 -21.24 17.20 -20.46
N GLN A 520 -20.23 18.06 -20.64
CA GLN A 520 -19.90 18.74 -21.89
C GLN A 520 -18.79 17.95 -22.58
N LEU A 521 -19.19 17.10 -23.54
CA LEU A 521 -18.32 16.09 -24.15
C LEU A 521 -17.22 16.72 -25.00
N GLN A 522 -17.44 17.92 -25.55
CA GLN A 522 -16.45 18.60 -26.39
C GLN A 522 -15.37 19.34 -25.60
N THR A 523 -15.67 19.78 -24.38
CA THR A 523 -14.76 20.59 -23.54
C THR A 523 -14.15 19.81 -22.38
N GLN A 524 -14.54 18.54 -22.21
CA GLN A 524 -14.21 17.70 -21.05
C GLN A 524 -14.60 18.34 -19.70
N GLN A 525 -15.53 19.30 -19.73
CA GLN A 525 -16.06 19.93 -18.53
C GLN A 525 -17.42 19.35 -18.19
N ALA A 526 -17.89 19.58 -16.98
CA ALA A 526 -19.28 19.33 -16.64
C ALA A 526 -19.87 20.54 -15.93
N SER A 527 -21.19 20.60 -15.95
CA SER A 527 -21.93 21.61 -15.21
C SER A 527 -23.12 20.98 -14.50
N THR A 528 -23.28 21.31 -13.22
CA THR A 528 -24.51 21.01 -12.48
C THR A 528 -25.41 22.23 -12.51
N GLN A 529 -26.52 22.12 -13.23
CA GLN A 529 -27.56 23.15 -13.26
C GLN A 529 -28.53 22.93 -12.11
N VAL A 530 -28.77 23.99 -11.35
CA VAL A 530 -29.63 23.99 -10.16
C VAL A 530 -30.93 24.69 -10.50
N PHE A 531 -32.05 24.02 -10.28
CA PHE A 531 -33.40 24.56 -10.47
C PHE A 531 -34.15 24.58 -9.14
N ASP A 532 -35.01 25.58 -8.96
CA ASP A 532 -35.95 25.60 -7.84
C ASP A 532 -37.09 24.58 -8.06
N PRO A 533 -37.97 24.35 -7.06
CA PRO A 533 -39.07 23.41 -7.20
C PRO A 533 -40.10 23.80 -8.27
N GLU A 534 -40.01 25.00 -8.85
CA GLU A 534 -40.85 25.48 -9.95
C GLU A 534 -40.17 25.30 -11.33
N GLY A 535 -38.95 24.74 -11.37
CA GLY A 535 -38.19 24.53 -12.61
C GLY A 535 -37.42 25.77 -13.06
N LYS A 536 -37.34 26.82 -12.24
CA LYS A 536 -36.60 28.03 -12.58
C LYS A 536 -35.11 27.83 -12.27
N HIS A 537 -34.26 28.13 -13.25
CA HIS A 537 -32.81 28.09 -13.09
C HIS A 537 -32.35 29.06 -11.98
N ILE A 538 -31.61 28.54 -11.01
CA ILE A 538 -31.00 29.28 -9.89
C ILE A 538 -29.53 29.58 -10.22
N LYS A 539 -28.75 28.54 -10.55
CA LYS A 539 -27.29 28.63 -10.68
C LYS A 539 -26.73 27.49 -11.53
N THR A 540 -25.55 27.71 -12.10
CA THR A 540 -24.73 26.68 -12.75
C THR A 540 -23.44 26.52 -11.96
N LEU A 541 -23.14 25.31 -11.50
CA LEU A 541 -21.90 24.95 -10.83
C LEU A 541 -21.00 24.27 -11.87
N LYS A 542 -19.89 24.91 -12.23
CA LYS A 542 -18.91 24.36 -13.17
C LYS A 542 -17.93 23.47 -12.43
N SER A 543 -17.50 22.41 -13.10
CA SER A 543 -16.70 21.41 -12.45
C SER A 543 -15.87 20.68 -13.52
N ASP A 544 -14.56 20.53 -13.28
CA ASP A 544 -13.61 19.90 -14.21
C ASP A 544 -13.80 18.37 -14.20
N GLY A 545 -14.13 17.80 -15.37
CA GLY A 545 -14.38 16.38 -15.65
C GLY A 545 -15.30 15.63 -14.70
N TYR A 546 -16.61 15.53 -14.96
CA TYR A 546 -17.55 14.81 -14.07
C TYR A 546 -18.35 13.70 -14.69
N VAL A 547 -18.69 12.74 -13.81
CA VAL A 547 -19.49 11.56 -14.11
C VAL A 547 -20.81 11.49 -13.32
N CYS A 548 -20.85 11.90 -12.04
CA CYS A 548 -22.08 11.80 -11.24
C CYS A 548 -22.18 12.81 -10.08
N VAL A 549 -23.39 12.99 -9.53
CA VAL A 549 -23.69 13.85 -8.37
C VAL A 549 -24.49 13.10 -7.31
N GLU A 550 -24.29 13.43 -6.04
CA GLU A 550 -25.03 12.82 -4.93
C GLU A 550 -25.33 13.84 -3.82
N LEU A 551 -26.37 13.58 -3.02
CA LEU A 551 -26.76 14.40 -1.87
C LEU A 551 -26.58 13.64 -0.55
N ASP A 552 -26.05 14.31 0.48
CA ASP A 552 -26.08 13.76 1.84
C ASP A 552 -27.40 14.05 2.58
N ALA A 553 -27.49 13.57 3.82
CA ALA A 553 -28.67 13.76 4.66
C ALA A 553 -28.99 15.23 5.02
N GLU A 554 -28.05 16.16 4.81
CA GLU A 554 -28.20 17.60 5.06
C GLU A 554 -28.43 18.38 3.75
N ASP A 555 -28.68 17.69 2.63
CA ASP A 555 -28.79 18.25 1.29
C ASP A 555 -27.50 18.96 0.81
N ASN A 556 -26.32 18.57 1.31
CA ASN A 556 -25.07 19.03 0.71
C ASN A 556 -24.80 18.27 -0.59
N LEU A 557 -24.27 18.97 -1.58
CA LEU A 557 -23.98 18.40 -2.90
C LEU A 557 -22.57 17.83 -2.94
N TYR A 558 -22.49 16.57 -3.33
CA TYR A 558 -21.27 15.90 -3.73
C TYR A 558 -21.20 15.86 -5.23
N THR A 559 -20.10 16.35 -5.78
CA THR A 559 -19.77 16.16 -7.18
C THR A 559 -18.60 15.16 -7.23
N ILE A 560 -18.71 14.13 -8.08
CA ILE A 560 -17.64 13.14 -8.28
C ILE A 560 -17.11 13.23 -9.72
N ALA A 561 -15.84 13.61 -9.78
CA ALA A 561 -15.08 13.87 -10.99
C ALA A 561 -14.09 12.76 -11.31
N TRP A 562 -13.82 12.57 -12.61
CA TRP A 562 -12.77 11.70 -13.09
C TRP A 562 -12.00 12.37 -14.22
N GLU A 563 -10.73 12.68 -13.97
CA GLU A 563 -9.73 13.13 -14.94
C GLU A 563 -8.40 12.45 -14.58
N ASN A 564 -8.22 11.19 -15.00
CA ASN A 564 -7.12 10.29 -14.57
C ASN A 564 -7.06 9.95 -13.07
N ARG A 565 -7.82 10.66 -12.22
CA ARG A 565 -8.00 10.42 -10.79
C ARG A 565 -9.42 10.76 -10.35
N ILE A 566 -9.86 10.14 -9.26
CA ILE A 566 -11.13 10.46 -8.62
C ILE A 566 -10.98 11.76 -7.83
N VAL A 567 -11.85 12.73 -8.11
CA VAL A 567 -11.99 13.97 -7.34
C VAL A 567 -13.38 14.02 -6.71
N ILE A 568 -13.45 14.15 -5.39
CA ILE A 568 -14.72 14.23 -4.64
C ILE A 568 -14.79 15.59 -4.00
N THR A 569 -15.78 16.38 -4.39
CA THR A 569 -15.97 17.74 -3.87
C THR A 569 -17.28 17.81 -3.10
N LYS A 570 -17.21 18.19 -1.83
CA LYS A 570 -18.39 18.51 -1.02
C LYS A 570 -18.61 20.01 -1.06
N GLN A 571 -19.79 20.43 -1.49
CA GLN A 571 -20.11 21.85 -1.65
C GLN A 571 -21.56 22.18 -1.29
N ASN A 572 -21.79 23.45 -0.97
CA ASN A 572 -23.14 23.95 -0.79
C ASN A 572 -23.82 24.11 -2.16
N PRO A 573 -24.96 23.47 -2.41
CA PRO A 573 -25.60 23.47 -3.72
C PRO A 573 -26.08 24.86 -4.20
N LEU A 574 -26.45 25.76 -3.28
CA LEU A 574 -27.05 27.05 -3.62
C LEU A 574 -26.00 28.16 -3.68
N THR A 575 -25.05 28.17 -2.74
CA THR A 575 -23.97 29.17 -2.73
C THR A 575 -22.81 28.78 -3.63
N GLY A 576 -22.60 27.49 -3.88
CA GLY A 576 -21.41 26.97 -4.56
C GLY A 576 -20.13 27.03 -3.71
N GLU A 577 -20.26 27.27 -2.40
CA GLU A 577 -19.14 27.25 -1.46
C GLU A 577 -18.63 25.83 -1.28
N ILE A 578 -17.35 25.60 -1.60
CA ILE A 578 -16.70 24.30 -1.41
C ILE A 578 -16.32 24.16 0.06
N PHE A 579 -16.80 23.10 0.71
CA PHE A 579 -16.42 22.76 2.07
C PHE A 579 -15.05 22.08 2.13
N TRP A 580 -14.82 21.13 1.23
CA TRP A 580 -13.54 20.45 1.02
C TRP A 580 -13.55 19.69 -0.31
N GLN A 581 -12.35 19.36 -0.79
CA GLN A 581 -12.10 18.54 -1.97
C GLN A 581 -11.10 17.46 -1.62
N TYR A 582 -11.37 16.23 -2.06
CA TYR A 582 -10.48 15.08 -1.96
C TYR A 582 -10.03 14.68 -3.35
N GLU A 583 -8.74 14.37 -3.49
CA GLU A 583 -8.15 13.88 -4.73
C GLU A 583 -7.48 12.54 -4.45
N ALA A 584 -7.89 11.49 -5.17
CA ALA A 584 -7.25 10.19 -5.07
C ALA A 584 -5.88 10.24 -5.77
N GLU A 585 -4.81 9.87 -5.06
CA GLU A 585 -3.45 9.92 -5.62
C GLU A 585 -3.22 8.89 -6.75
N ASN A 586 -3.99 7.80 -6.84
CA ASN A 586 -3.70 6.67 -7.74
C ASN A 586 -4.94 5.86 -8.21
N ASN A 587 -6.14 6.43 -8.29
CA ASN A 587 -7.33 5.67 -8.75
C ASN A 587 -7.70 6.02 -10.20
N LEU A 588 -7.49 5.06 -11.10
CA LEU A 588 -7.69 5.21 -12.55
C LEU A 588 -9.04 4.69 -13.03
N SER A 589 -9.84 4.13 -12.14
CA SER A 589 -11.12 3.60 -12.55
C SER A 589 -12.11 4.74 -12.73
N TYR A 590 -12.70 4.81 -13.91
CA TYR A 590 -13.84 5.67 -14.18
C TYR A 590 -14.99 5.32 -13.22
N VAL A 591 -15.41 6.28 -12.39
CA VAL A 591 -16.54 6.12 -11.46
C VAL A 591 -17.82 6.39 -12.20
N ARG A 592 -18.60 5.36 -12.50
CA ARG A 592 -19.85 5.46 -13.27
C ARG A 592 -21.00 6.04 -12.46
N ASN A 593 -21.09 5.70 -11.17
CA ASN A 593 -22.08 6.26 -10.27
C ASN A 593 -21.61 6.22 -8.82
N ALA A 594 -22.23 7.02 -7.97
CA ALA A 594 -22.06 7.03 -6.54
C ALA A 594 -23.41 6.91 -5.82
N ALA A 595 -23.41 6.29 -4.65
CA ALA A 595 -24.56 6.27 -3.76
C ALA A 595 -24.14 6.61 -2.32
N TYR A 596 -24.91 7.49 -1.67
CA TYR A 596 -24.67 7.89 -0.29
C TYR A 596 -25.36 6.96 0.71
N SER A 597 -24.62 6.56 1.74
CA SER A 597 -25.13 5.78 2.87
C SER A 597 -25.33 6.65 4.11
N LYS A 598 -26.56 6.67 4.62
CA LYS A 598 -26.91 7.33 5.89
C LYS A 598 -26.39 6.58 7.11
N GLN A 599 -26.19 5.26 7.01
CA GLN A 599 -25.85 4.42 8.15
C GLN A 599 -24.42 4.65 8.65
N ASP A 600 -23.47 4.75 7.72
CA ASP A 600 -22.04 4.85 7.99
C ASP A 600 -21.38 6.09 7.36
N GLN A 601 -22.19 7.02 6.86
CA GLN A 601 -21.75 8.30 6.31
C GLN A 601 -20.62 8.12 5.28
N SER A 602 -20.86 7.26 4.30
CA SER A 602 -19.89 6.93 3.25
C SER A 602 -20.51 7.07 1.86
N LEU A 603 -19.68 7.33 0.87
CA LEU A 603 -20.05 7.21 -0.55
C LEU A 603 -19.58 5.85 -1.09
N TYR A 604 -20.46 5.16 -1.79
CA TYR A 604 -20.16 3.92 -2.49
C TYR A 604 -20.04 4.23 -3.97
N LEU A 605 -18.85 4.06 -4.53
CA LEU A 605 -18.47 4.43 -5.89
C LEU A 605 -18.42 3.18 -6.75
N VAL A 606 -19.18 3.15 -7.83
CA VAL A 606 -19.17 2.08 -8.83
C VAL A 606 -18.10 2.37 -9.87
N GLU A 607 -17.06 1.56 -9.89
CA GLU A 607 -15.92 1.70 -10.79
C GLU A 607 -16.07 0.77 -12.00
N LEU A 608 -16.10 1.34 -13.20
CA LEU A 608 -16.36 0.60 -14.44
C LEU A 608 -15.19 -0.29 -14.86
N ASN A 609 -13.99 0.28 -14.98
CA ASN A 609 -12.82 -0.40 -15.53
C ASN A 609 -12.35 -1.56 -14.62
N SER A 610 -12.46 -1.37 -13.31
CA SER A 610 -12.06 -2.38 -12.32
C SER A 610 -13.20 -3.33 -11.93
N ASN A 611 -14.42 -3.15 -12.49
CA ASN A 611 -15.64 -3.87 -12.16
C ASN A 611 -15.85 -4.00 -10.63
N SER A 612 -15.64 -2.89 -9.92
CA SER A 612 -15.53 -2.89 -8.46
C SER A 612 -16.37 -1.81 -7.81
N VAL A 613 -16.60 -1.95 -6.51
CA VAL A 613 -17.19 -0.91 -5.68
C VAL A 613 -16.12 -0.43 -4.72
N SER A 614 -15.94 0.88 -4.63
CA SER A 614 -15.06 1.53 -3.65
C SER A 614 -15.88 2.30 -2.64
N LYS A 615 -15.47 2.25 -1.38
CA LYS A 615 -16.08 2.98 -0.28
C LYS A 615 -15.21 4.18 0.07
N PHE A 616 -15.78 5.38 0.01
CA PHE A 616 -15.17 6.61 0.48
C PHE A 616 -15.77 7.00 1.84
N ASP A 617 -14.96 6.91 2.89
CA ASP A 617 -15.31 7.33 4.25
C ASP A 617 -15.26 8.86 4.34
N LEU A 618 -16.41 9.50 4.58
CA LEU A 618 -16.51 10.95 4.62
C LEU A 618 -15.85 11.59 5.86
N GLN A 619 -15.67 10.83 6.96
CA GLN A 619 -15.06 11.33 8.19
C GLN A 619 -13.54 11.33 8.09
N ASN A 620 -12.99 10.23 7.56
CA ASN A 620 -11.54 10.04 7.42
C ASN A 620 -11.00 10.57 6.09
N GLN A 621 -11.87 10.89 5.14
CA GLN A 621 -11.51 11.27 3.77
C GLN A 621 -10.58 10.22 3.14
N SER A 622 -10.96 8.96 3.29
CA SER A 622 -10.18 7.82 2.83
C SER A 622 -10.98 6.97 1.87
N LEU A 623 -10.40 6.71 0.70
CA LEU A 623 -10.94 5.79 -0.27
C LEU A 623 -10.38 4.39 -0.03
N SER A 624 -11.28 3.39 0.02
CA SER A 624 -10.91 1.98 0.15
C SER A 624 -11.67 1.17 -0.90
N LYS A 625 -10.99 0.26 -1.60
CA LYS A 625 -11.67 -0.67 -2.51
C LYS A 625 -12.47 -1.65 -1.65
N MET A 626 -13.78 -1.72 -1.90
CA MET A 626 -14.69 -2.48 -1.06
C MET A 626 -14.89 -3.91 -1.58
N MET A 627 -15.19 -4.03 -2.87
CA MET A 627 -15.42 -5.34 -3.48
C MET A 627 -15.09 -5.34 -4.95
N ASN A 628 -14.65 -6.48 -5.46
CA ASN A 628 -14.52 -6.75 -6.89
C ASN A 628 -15.62 -7.75 -7.31
N MET A 629 -16.43 -7.40 -8.32
CA MET A 629 -17.52 -8.25 -8.79
C MET A 629 -17.05 -9.57 -9.37
N ASP A 630 -15.85 -9.62 -9.92
CA ASP A 630 -15.28 -10.86 -10.44
C ASP A 630 -15.09 -11.90 -9.32
N ALA A 631 -14.86 -11.44 -8.09
CA ALA A 631 -14.73 -12.29 -6.93
C ALA A 631 -16.09 -12.75 -6.36
N LEU A 632 -17.18 -12.03 -6.68
CA LEU A 632 -18.55 -12.37 -6.25
C LEU A 632 -19.21 -13.36 -7.20
N LEU A 633 -19.09 -13.16 -8.51
CA LEU A 633 -19.83 -13.91 -9.53
C LEU A 633 -19.15 -15.26 -9.83
N ILE A 634 -19.21 -16.16 -8.86
CA ILE A 634 -18.51 -17.45 -8.77
C ILE A 634 -18.77 -18.42 -9.95
N ASP A 635 -19.90 -18.30 -10.66
CA ASP A 635 -20.40 -19.29 -11.63
C ASP A 635 -20.78 -18.74 -13.03
N GLU A 636 -20.61 -17.43 -13.31
CA GLU A 636 -20.99 -16.83 -14.60
C GLU A 636 -19.76 -16.34 -15.37
N SER A 637 -19.71 -16.51 -16.70
CA SER A 637 -18.56 -16.10 -17.53
C SER A 637 -18.28 -14.60 -17.37
N LEU A 638 -17.20 -14.29 -16.64
CA LEU A 638 -16.91 -13.00 -16.03
C LEU A 638 -16.65 -11.86 -17.05
N ASP A 639 -16.12 -12.18 -18.23
CA ASP A 639 -15.86 -11.18 -19.30
C ASP A 639 -17.12 -10.52 -19.87
N SER A 640 -18.31 -11.04 -19.57
CA SER A 640 -19.56 -10.46 -20.05
C SER A 640 -20.18 -9.44 -19.10
N PHE A 641 -19.65 -9.24 -17.89
CA PHE A 641 -20.30 -8.38 -16.89
C PHE A 641 -19.58 -7.07 -16.64
N TYR A 642 -20.34 -5.97 -16.63
CA TYR A 642 -19.88 -4.71 -16.05
C TYR A 642 -20.94 -4.12 -15.12
N LEU A 643 -20.48 -3.55 -14.02
CA LEU A 643 -21.34 -2.78 -13.12
C LEU A 643 -21.90 -1.54 -13.82
N GLN A 644 -23.20 -1.34 -13.66
CA GLN A 644 -23.90 -0.19 -14.22
C GLN A 644 -24.30 0.82 -13.15
N ASP A 645 -24.81 0.36 -12.02
CA ASP A 645 -25.41 1.22 -11.01
C ASP A 645 -25.41 0.56 -9.63
N CYS A 646 -25.53 1.37 -8.58
CA CYS A 646 -25.73 0.95 -7.19
C CYS A 646 -26.77 1.79 -6.46
N ALA A 647 -27.39 1.20 -5.44
CA ALA A 647 -28.20 1.91 -4.46
C ALA A 647 -27.96 1.34 -3.06
N ILE A 648 -28.09 2.15 -2.02
CA ILE A 648 -27.83 1.74 -0.62
C ILE A 648 -29.11 1.80 0.19
N SER A 649 -29.51 0.67 0.78
CA SER A 649 -30.65 0.57 1.70
C SER A 649 -30.41 1.29 3.01
N ARG A 650 -31.48 1.52 3.79
CA ARG A 650 -31.35 2.11 5.13
C ARG A 650 -30.59 1.22 6.12
N ASP A 651 -30.58 -0.10 5.90
CA ASP A 651 -29.85 -1.05 6.74
C ASP A 651 -28.38 -1.27 6.32
N GLY A 652 -27.94 -0.59 5.25
CA GLY A 652 -26.57 -0.65 4.72
C GLY A 652 -26.32 -1.73 3.67
N SER A 653 -27.36 -2.45 3.26
CA SER A 653 -27.30 -3.36 2.12
C SER A 653 -27.11 -2.60 0.82
N ILE A 654 -26.34 -3.18 -0.10
CA ILE A 654 -26.03 -2.57 -1.39
C ILE A 654 -26.77 -3.32 -2.48
N TYR A 655 -27.62 -2.62 -3.23
CA TYR A 655 -28.14 -3.14 -4.47
C TYR A 655 -27.15 -2.82 -5.58
N LEU A 656 -26.70 -3.84 -6.32
CA LEU A 656 -25.82 -3.69 -7.47
C LEU A 656 -26.47 -4.22 -8.73
N GLN A 657 -26.39 -3.42 -9.78
CA GLN A 657 -26.81 -3.79 -11.12
C GLN A 657 -25.58 -4.11 -11.96
N ALA A 658 -25.55 -5.33 -12.50
CA ALA A 658 -24.51 -5.77 -13.43
C ALA A 658 -25.14 -6.12 -14.77
N TYR A 659 -24.57 -5.64 -15.87
CA TYR A 659 -25.07 -5.94 -17.21
C TYR A 659 -24.26 -7.05 -17.87
N ASN A 660 -24.95 -8.06 -18.39
CA ASN A 660 -24.38 -9.14 -19.18
C ASN A 660 -24.36 -8.78 -20.68
N MET A 661 -23.18 -8.62 -21.27
CA MET A 661 -22.97 -8.40 -22.71
C MET A 661 -23.32 -9.62 -23.56
N LYS A 662 -23.10 -10.84 -23.07
CA LYS A 662 -23.32 -12.09 -23.82
C LYS A 662 -24.79 -12.27 -24.19
N ASP A 663 -25.68 -11.95 -23.26
CA ASP A 663 -27.13 -12.14 -23.39
C ASP A 663 -27.89 -10.83 -23.54
N SER A 664 -27.21 -9.68 -23.40
CA SER A 664 -27.77 -8.32 -23.41
C SER A 664 -28.83 -8.05 -22.34
N LYS A 665 -28.58 -8.50 -21.10
CA LYS A 665 -29.56 -8.45 -19.99
C LYS A 665 -28.90 -8.06 -18.67
N SER A 666 -29.64 -7.39 -17.79
CA SER A 666 -29.15 -6.97 -16.48
C SER A 666 -29.47 -7.99 -15.37
N ASN A 667 -28.52 -8.22 -14.48
CA ASN A 667 -28.66 -8.91 -13.21
C ASN A 667 -28.77 -7.88 -12.07
N LEU A 668 -29.59 -8.18 -11.07
CA LEU A 668 -29.71 -7.38 -9.85
C LEU A 668 -29.28 -8.22 -8.64
N TYR A 669 -28.35 -7.68 -7.86
CA TYR A 669 -27.81 -8.28 -6.65
C TYR A 669 -28.12 -7.42 -5.44
N LYS A 670 -28.42 -8.04 -4.30
CA LYS A 670 -28.42 -7.40 -2.98
C LYS A 670 -27.25 -7.93 -2.19
N ILE A 671 -26.43 -7.03 -1.66
CA ILE A 671 -25.25 -7.36 -0.90
C ILE A 671 -25.45 -6.93 0.54
N HIS A 672 -25.31 -7.88 1.45
CA HIS A 672 -25.35 -7.63 2.88
C HIS A 672 -23.93 -7.68 3.45
N SER A 673 -23.59 -6.73 4.31
CA SER A 673 -22.35 -6.80 5.08
C SER A 673 -22.60 -7.54 6.40
N LYS A 674 -21.77 -8.54 6.68
CA LYS A 674 -21.80 -9.30 7.93
C LYS A 674 -20.45 -9.17 8.60
N LYS A 675 -20.42 -8.50 9.76
CA LYS A 675 -19.22 -8.44 10.61
C LYS A 675 -19.00 -9.81 11.26
N VAL A 676 -17.97 -10.50 10.82
CA VAL A 676 -17.50 -11.76 11.40
C VAL A 676 -16.38 -11.44 12.37
N HIS A 677 -16.62 -11.71 13.65
CA HIS A 677 -15.57 -11.58 14.66
C HIS A 677 -14.61 -12.75 14.49
N VAL A 678 -13.35 -12.45 14.20
CA VAL A 678 -12.29 -13.44 14.02
C VAL A 678 -11.89 -13.93 15.43
N GLY A 679 -12.44 -15.07 15.85
CA GLY A 679 -12.18 -15.65 17.18
C GLY A 679 -10.77 -16.24 17.36
N GLU A 680 -10.43 -16.61 18.60
CA GLU A 680 -9.18 -17.33 18.91
C GLU A 680 -9.11 -18.67 18.13
N GLY A 681 -8.15 -18.80 17.20
CA GLY A 681 -7.90 -20.04 16.44
C GLY A 681 -7.76 -19.87 14.92
N ILE A 682 -8.15 -18.72 14.37
CA ILE A 682 -7.98 -18.40 12.94
C ILE A 682 -6.51 -18.08 12.66
N LYS A 683 -5.99 -18.63 11.55
CA LYS A 683 -4.60 -18.42 11.11
C LYS A 683 -4.59 -17.26 10.12
N THR A 684 -3.74 -16.27 10.37
CA THR A 684 -3.56 -15.15 9.45
C THR A 684 -2.30 -15.36 8.63
N LEU A 685 -2.44 -15.34 7.31
CA LEU A 685 -1.35 -15.26 6.35
C LEU A 685 -1.23 -13.82 5.86
N THR A 686 -0.04 -13.27 5.84
CA THR A 686 0.24 -11.99 5.17
C THR A 686 0.90 -12.25 3.83
N ILE A 687 0.40 -11.60 2.78
CA ILE A 687 0.99 -11.59 1.43
C ILE A 687 1.41 -10.17 1.11
N SER A 688 2.67 -9.97 0.73
CA SER A 688 3.14 -8.66 0.26
C SER A 688 3.28 -8.64 -1.24
N VAL A 689 2.68 -7.64 -1.88
CA VAL A 689 2.62 -7.50 -3.33
C VAL A 689 2.97 -6.09 -3.79
N ARG A 690 3.67 -5.98 -4.93
CA ARG A 690 3.98 -4.67 -5.52
C ARG A 690 2.71 -3.99 -6.03
N TYR A 691 1.79 -4.75 -6.61
CA TYR A 691 0.42 -4.35 -6.92
C TYR A 691 -0.52 -5.52 -6.64
N LEU A 692 -1.78 -5.26 -6.27
CA LEU A 692 -2.78 -6.30 -6.12
C LEU A 692 -3.36 -6.66 -7.49
N SER A 693 -2.99 -7.83 -8.03
CA SER A 693 -3.52 -8.29 -9.31
C SER A 693 -4.96 -8.79 -9.19
N PRO A 694 -5.79 -8.66 -10.25
CA PRO A 694 -7.14 -9.22 -10.25
C PRO A 694 -7.17 -10.73 -10.00
N VAL A 695 -6.14 -11.46 -10.45
CA VAL A 695 -6.02 -12.91 -10.27
C VAL A 695 -5.79 -13.26 -8.79
N LEU A 696 -4.90 -12.53 -8.12
CA LEU A 696 -4.65 -12.73 -6.69
C LEU A 696 -5.88 -12.35 -5.86
N GLU A 697 -6.54 -11.24 -6.17
CA GLU A 697 -7.79 -10.84 -5.50
C GLU A 697 -8.88 -11.91 -5.67
N TYR A 698 -9.07 -12.44 -6.88
CA TYR A 698 -9.99 -13.55 -7.15
C TYR A 698 -9.64 -14.79 -6.33
N ALA A 699 -8.37 -15.20 -6.32
CA ALA A 699 -7.91 -16.40 -5.65
C ALA A 699 -8.03 -16.31 -4.12
N ILE A 700 -7.67 -15.18 -3.51
CA ILE A 700 -7.79 -14.95 -2.07
C ILE A 700 -9.24 -15.13 -1.62
N ASN A 701 -10.17 -14.46 -2.31
CA ASN A 701 -11.58 -14.49 -1.96
C ASN A 701 -12.15 -15.91 -2.03
N LYS A 702 -11.84 -16.66 -3.09
CA LYS A 702 -12.27 -18.06 -3.22
C LYS A 702 -11.63 -18.96 -2.17
N PHE A 703 -10.33 -18.80 -1.93
CA PHE A 703 -9.60 -19.63 -0.97
C PHE A 703 -10.12 -19.46 0.44
N GLU A 704 -10.31 -18.23 0.90
CA GLU A 704 -10.85 -17.96 2.25
C GLU A 704 -12.28 -18.49 2.43
N ASN A 705 -13.07 -18.57 1.35
CA ASN A 705 -14.40 -19.18 1.39
C ASN A 705 -14.35 -20.70 1.57
N GLN A 706 -13.36 -21.35 0.96
CA GLN A 706 -13.10 -22.78 1.11
C GLN A 706 -12.40 -23.11 2.45
N HIS A 707 -11.66 -22.13 3.00
CA HIS A 707 -10.85 -22.25 4.21
C HIS A 707 -11.20 -21.16 5.23
N PRO A 708 -12.38 -21.24 5.90
CA PRO A 708 -12.82 -20.22 6.84
C PRO A 708 -11.94 -20.11 8.11
N ASP A 709 -11.03 -21.07 8.33
CA ASP A 709 -10.02 -21.05 9.39
C ASP A 709 -8.74 -20.26 9.02
N ILE A 710 -8.63 -19.78 7.78
CA ILE A 710 -7.50 -19.00 7.27
C ILE A 710 -8.00 -17.63 6.83
N VAL A 711 -7.26 -16.59 7.18
CA VAL A 711 -7.45 -15.21 6.69
C VAL A 711 -6.20 -14.74 5.99
N ILE A 712 -6.34 -14.11 4.83
CA ILE A 712 -5.22 -13.57 4.06
C ILE A 712 -5.25 -12.05 4.15
N ASN A 713 -4.22 -11.48 4.78
CA ASN A 713 -3.94 -10.05 4.80
C ASN A 713 -3.04 -9.67 3.62
N ILE A 714 -3.33 -8.55 2.96
CA ILE A 714 -2.59 -8.08 1.79
C ILE A 714 -1.84 -6.80 2.14
N GLU A 715 -0.51 -6.85 2.11
CA GLU A 715 0.34 -5.67 2.08
C GLU A 715 0.55 -5.24 0.62
N ASN A 716 -0.38 -4.43 0.09
CA ASN A 716 -0.25 -3.85 -1.25
C ASN A 716 0.54 -2.54 -1.19
N HIS A 717 1.64 -2.44 -1.95
CA HIS A 717 2.50 -1.26 -1.95
C HIS A 717 2.22 -0.30 -3.11
N ASN A 718 1.31 -0.65 -4.05
CA ASN A 718 0.96 0.13 -5.24
C ASN A 718 2.18 0.71 -5.95
N ALA A 719 3.18 -0.14 -6.15
CA ALA A 719 4.47 0.22 -6.70
C ALA A 719 4.46 0.24 -8.24
N PHE A 720 3.46 0.91 -8.82
CA PHE A 720 3.26 1.01 -10.27
C PHE A 720 2.46 2.28 -10.59
N SER A 721 2.81 2.98 -11.67
CA SER A 721 2.04 4.07 -12.27
C SER A 721 1.56 3.61 -13.65
N TRP A 722 0.25 3.70 -13.89
CA TRP A 722 -0.34 3.22 -15.14
C TRP A 722 -0.25 4.26 -16.25
N THR A 723 -0.22 3.79 -17.49
CA THR A 723 -0.37 4.61 -18.69
C THR A 723 -1.80 4.50 -19.25
N THR A 724 -2.27 5.52 -19.96
CA THR A 724 -3.60 5.61 -20.60
C THR A 724 -3.39 6.03 -22.04
N SER A 725 -4.36 5.70 -22.90
CA SER A 725 -4.31 6.00 -24.35
C SER A 725 -4.18 7.49 -24.67
N ASP A 726 -4.60 8.34 -23.73
CA ASP A 726 -4.73 9.78 -23.93
C ASP A 726 -3.48 10.53 -23.47
N MET A 727 -2.52 9.84 -22.83
CA MET A 727 -1.24 10.42 -22.43
C MET A 727 -0.32 10.61 -23.63
N ASN A 728 0.35 11.76 -23.66
CA ASN A 728 1.39 12.01 -24.64
C ASN A 728 2.70 11.28 -24.26
N TYR A 729 3.67 11.26 -25.18
CA TYR A 729 4.93 10.54 -24.99
C TYR A 729 5.72 10.95 -23.73
N GLU A 730 5.76 12.25 -23.40
CA GLU A 730 6.47 12.74 -22.20
C GLU A 730 5.77 12.31 -20.92
N GLU A 731 4.42 12.30 -20.90
CA GLU A 731 3.63 11.82 -19.76
C GLU A 731 3.82 10.32 -19.54
N ILE A 732 3.89 9.53 -20.62
CA ILE A 732 4.19 8.10 -20.59
C ILE A 732 5.59 7.86 -20.01
N LEU A 733 6.58 8.63 -20.45
CA LEU A 733 7.94 8.55 -19.92
C LEU A 733 7.97 8.87 -18.42
N GLN A 734 7.31 9.95 -18.00
CA GLN A 734 7.25 10.34 -16.59
C GLN A 734 6.57 9.27 -15.72
N ALA A 735 5.46 8.69 -16.17
CA ALA A 735 4.79 7.60 -15.48
C ALA A 735 5.67 6.34 -15.38
N SER A 736 6.46 6.06 -16.42
CA SER A 736 7.44 4.96 -16.43
C SER A 736 8.57 5.20 -15.41
N GLU A 737 9.12 6.41 -15.36
CA GLU A 737 10.15 6.79 -14.38
C GLU A 737 9.64 6.69 -12.94
N GLU A 738 8.42 7.19 -12.69
CA GLU A 738 7.77 7.11 -11.38
C GLU A 738 7.52 5.66 -10.96
N SER A 739 7.04 4.81 -11.87
CA SER A 739 6.85 3.37 -11.63
C SER A 739 8.15 2.70 -11.20
N THR A 740 9.23 2.99 -11.93
CA THR A 740 10.56 2.44 -11.65
C THR A 740 11.03 2.83 -10.25
N GLN A 741 10.83 4.09 -9.85
CA GLN A 741 11.19 4.57 -8.51
C GLN A 741 10.33 3.92 -7.42
N LYS A 742 9.01 3.79 -7.63
CA LYS A 742 8.10 3.13 -6.68
C LYS A 742 8.46 1.66 -6.49
N GLU A 743 8.81 0.96 -7.56
CA GLU A 743 9.24 -0.44 -7.53
C GLU A 743 10.57 -0.60 -6.79
N TYR A 744 11.52 0.31 -6.98
CA TYR A 744 12.76 0.35 -6.21
C TYR A 744 12.48 0.52 -4.70
N ASP A 745 11.60 1.44 -4.33
CA ASP A 745 11.23 1.67 -2.93
C ASP A 745 10.56 0.44 -2.29
N PHE A 746 9.70 -0.25 -3.05
CA PHE A 746 9.14 -1.55 -2.66
C PHE A 746 10.23 -2.58 -2.39
N VAL A 747 11.19 -2.76 -3.30
CA VAL A 747 12.31 -3.70 -3.12
C VAL A 747 13.13 -3.38 -1.87
N GLN A 748 13.42 -2.09 -1.62
CA GLN A 748 14.16 -1.67 -0.41
C GLN A 748 13.39 -1.94 0.88
N LYS A 749 12.09 -1.70 0.89
CA LYS A 749 11.21 -2.00 2.03
C LYS A 749 11.16 -3.51 2.30
N MET A 750 11.00 -4.32 1.25
CA MET A 750 11.02 -5.79 1.35
C MET A 750 12.36 -6.31 1.86
N ASN A 751 13.48 -5.79 1.34
CA ASN A 751 14.82 -6.11 1.82
C ASN A 751 14.94 -5.88 3.34
N ALA A 752 14.47 -4.73 3.83
CA ALA A 752 14.51 -4.39 5.25
C ALA A 752 13.60 -5.30 6.10
N GLN A 753 12.36 -5.55 5.67
CA GLN A 753 11.41 -6.43 6.36
C GLN A 753 11.94 -7.87 6.46
N MET A 754 12.42 -8.44 5.36
CA MET A 754 12.95 -9.81 5.30
C MET A 754 14.19 -9.97 6.20
N LEU A 755 15.15 -9.03 6.15
CA LEU A 755 16.36 -9.10 6.98
C LEU A 755 16.05 -8.96 8.48
N THR A 756 15.11 -8.08 8.85
CA THR A 756 14.71 -7.87 10.25
C THR A 756 13.79 -8.94 10.81
N GLY A 757 13.37 -9.92 9.99
CA GLY A 757 12.47 -11.00 10.40
C GLY A 757 11.01 -10.57 10.58
N LYS A 758 10.64 -9.45 9.95
CA LYS A 758 9.27 -8.92 9.89
C LYS A 758 8.67 -9.05 8.48
N GLY A 759 9.24 -9.93 7.65
CA GLY A 759 8.71 -10.20 6.32
C GLY A 759 7.35 -10.89 6.39
N PRO A 760 6.54 -10.77 5.32
CA PRO A 760 5.23 -11.43 5.19
C PRO A 760 5.40 -12.96 5.12
N ASP A 761 4.30 -13.70 5.16
CA ASP A 761 4.32 -15.15 5.01
C ASP A 761 4.58 -15.57 3.56
N ILE A 762 3.95 -14.86 2.62
CA ILE A 762 4.11 -15.02 1.16
C ILE A 762 4.54 -13.70 0.54
N LEU A 763 5.41 -13.78 -0.47
CA LEU A 763 5.89 -12.63 -1.22
C LEU A 763 5.55 -12.82 -2.70
N LEU A 764 5.13 -11.74 -3.36
CA LEU A 764 5.29 -11.62 -4.81
C LEU A 764 6.78 -11.35 -5.09
N ILE A 765 7.39 -12.26 -5.85
CA ILE A 765 8.85 -12.41 -5.99
C ILE A 765 9.39 -11.94 -7.36
N ASP A 766 8.51 -11.71 -8.34
CA ASP A 766 8.84 -11.29 -9.71
C ASP A 766 9.78 -10.08 -9.80
N SER A 767 9.64 -9.12 -8.89
CA SER A 767 10.39 -7.86 -8.89
C SER A 767 11.47 -7.73 -7.81
N ILE A 768 11.67 -8.74 -6.95
CA ILE A 768 12.65 -8.69 -5.85
C ILE A 768 13.84 -9.60 -6.14
N PRO A 769 15.06 -9.25 -5.66
CA PRO A 769 16.26 -10.05 -5.87
C PRO A 769 16.25 -11.32 -5.00
N TYR A 770 15.35 -12.26 -5.30
CA TYR A 770 15.04 -13.39 -4.44
C TYR A 770 16.19 -14.38 -4.28
N ARG A 771 17.13 -14.42 -5.23
CA ARG A 771 18.37 -15.20 -5.11
C ARG A 771 19.23 -14.70 -3.94
N LYS A 772 19.25 -13.39 -3.66
CA LYS A 772 19.89 -12.81 -2.46
C LYS A 772 19.21 -13.27 -1.17
N TYR A 773 17.91 -13.56 -1.22
CA TYR A 773 17.15 -14.09 -0.08
C TYR A 773 17.38 -15.60 0.09
N ALA A 774 17.44 -16.34 -1.02
CA ALA A 774 17.78 -17.76 -1.04
C ALA A 774 19.17 -18.02 -0.42
N ASP A 775 20.19 -17.23 -0.80
CA ASP A 775 21.54 -17.32 -0.24
C ASP A 775 21.59 -17.08 1.28
N LYS A 776 20.66 -16.28 1.79
CA LYS A 776 20.49 -15.99 3.22
C LYS A 776 19.53 -16.95 3.92
N ASN A 777 19.05 -17.99 3.23
CA ASN A 777 18.05 -18.96 3.71
C ASN A 777 16.76 -18.29 4.21
N LEU A 778 16.33 -17.21 3.55
CA LEU A 778 15.12 -16.45 3.92
C LEU A 778 13.86 -16.93 3.19
N LEU A 779 13.99 -17.87 2.24
CA LEU A 779 12.89 -18.46 1.48
C LEU A 779 12.86 -19.98 1.70
N VAL A 780 11.66 -20.56 1.66
CA VAL A 780 11.44 -22.01 1.73
C VAL A 780 11.81 -22.65 0.39
N ASP A 781 12.39 -23.85 0.45
CA ASP A 781 12.57 -24.70 -0.72
C ASP A 781 11.24 -25.36 -1.10
N LEU A 782 10.60 -24.82 -2.14
CA LEU A 782 9.32 -25.28 -2.65
C LEU A 782 9.44 -26.66 -3.31
N LYS A 783 10.63 -27.06 -3.77
CA LYS A 783 10.85 -28.40 -4.33
C LYS A 783 10.66 -29.47 -3.25
N GLU A 784 11.16 -29.21 -2.05
CA GLU A 784 10.96 -30.07 -0.88
C GLU A 784 9.48 -30.17 -0.48
N LEU A 785 8.72 -29.07 -0.57
CA LEU A 785 7.28 -29.08 -0.30
C LEU A 785 6.52 -29.91 -1.33
N ILE A 786 6.84 -29.76 -2.62
CA ILE A 786 6.22 -30.56 -3.68
C ILE A 786 6.52 -32.05 -3.47
N GLU A 787 7.76 -32.42 -3.13
CA GLU A 787 8.15 -33.82 -2.92
C GLU A 787 7.48 -34.46 -1.70
N LYS A 788 7.17 -33.65 -0.67
CA LYS A 788 6.49 -34.11 0.55
C LYS A 788 4.97 -34.19 0.39
N ASP A 789 4.40 -33.50 -0.58
CA ASP A 789 2.97 -33.40 -0.78
C ASP A 789 2.48 -34.34 -1.88
N SER A 790 1.95 -35.50 -1.49
CA SER A 790 1.40 -36.48 -2.41
C SER A 790 0.16 -36.01 -3.18
N SER A 791 -0.47 -34.90 -2.78
CA SER A 791 -1.61 -34.32 -3.50
C SER A 791 -1.19 -33.47 -4.70
N PHE A 792 0.08 -33.06 -4.78
CA PHE A 792 0.59 -32.24 -5.87
C PHE A 792 1.03 -33.11 -7.06
N ASP A 793 0.22 -33.12 -8.12
CA ASP A 793 0.51 -33.85 -9.34
C ASP A 793 1.32 -32.98 -10.32
N LYS A 794 2.65 -33.14 -10.32
CA LYS A 794 3.56 -32.44 -11.24
C LYS A 794 3.20 -32.61 -12.72
N SER A 795 2.51 -33.69 -13.11
CA SER A 795 2.21 -33.97 -14.52
C SER A 795 1.21 -32.98 -15.13
N GLN A 796 0.39 -32.34 -14.28
CA GLN A 796 -0.58 -31.31 -14.67
C GLN A 796 0.08 -29.99 -15.09
N TYR A 797 1.37 -29.83 -14.80
CA TYR A 797 2.12 -28.59 -15.00
C TYR A 797 3.25 -28.74 -16.01
N TYR A 798 3.70 -27.61 -16.57
CA TYR A 798 4.96 -27.52 -17.31
C TYR A 798 6.16 -27.54 -16.34
N ALA A 799 6.56 -28.75 -15.90
CA ALA A 799 7.63 -28.92 -14.91
C ALA A 799 8.98 -28.32 -15.34
N ASN A 800 9.25 -28.24 -16.65
CA ASN A 800 10.42 -27.59 -17.23
C ASN A 800 10.52 -26.11 -16.84
N ILE A 801 9.40 -25.42 -16.67
CA ILE A 801 9.35 -24.03 -16.21
C ILE A 801 9.82 -23.92 -14.75
N PHE A 802 9.40 -24.86 -13.89
CA PHE A 802 9.85 -24.91 -12.50
C PHE A 802 11.35 -25.25 -12.41
N ASP A 803 11.80 -26.21 -13.21
CA ASP A 803 13.20 -26.65 -13.24
C ASP A 803 14.12 -25.51 -13.72
N ALA A 804 13.69 -24.72 -14.70
CA ALA A 804 14.43 -23.55 -15.20
C ALA A 804 14.55 -22.40 -14.17
N LEU A 805 13.66 -22.34 -13.18
CA LEU A 805 13.70 -21.38 -12.07
C LEU A 805 14.50 -21.88 -10.87
N ALA A 806 15.00 -23.12 -10.89
CA ALA A 806 15.81 -23.64 -9.81
C ALA A 806 17.11 -22.83 -9.65
N TYR A 807 17.53 -22.65 -8.40
CA TYR A 807 18.77 -21.97 -8.04
C TYR A 807 19.51 -22.80 -6.98
N LYS A 808 20.74 -23.23 -7.26
CA LYS A 808 21.51 -24.14 -6.40
C LYS A 808 20.72 -25.40 -6.00
N ASP A 809 20.14 -26.07 -7.00
CA ASP A 809 19.32 -27.29 -6.92
C ASP A 809 17.97 -27.18 -6.17
N LYS A 810 17.55 -25.97 -5.79
CA LYS A 810 16.35 -25.68 -5.00
C LYS A 810 15.40 -24.72 -5.72
N LEU A 811 14.11 -24.76 -5.38
CA LEU A 811 13.09 -23.90 -5.99
C LEU A 811 12.56 -22.90 -4.94
N TYR A 812 12.65 -21.59 -5.21
CA TYR A 812 12.24 -20.55 -4.25
C TYR A 812 11.13 -19.64 -4.75
N ALA A 813 10.81 -19.71 -6.05
CA ALA A 813 9.82 -18.89 -6.72
C ALA A 813 8.89 -19.81 -7.53
N MET A 814 7.59 -19.66 -7.32
CA MET A 814 6.55 -20.43 -8.01
C MET A 814 5.82 -19.54 -9.02
N PRO A 815 6.01 -19.74 -10.33
CA PRO A 815 5.34 -18.94 -11.35
C PRO A 815 3.89 -19.38 -11.53
N LEU A 816 2.98 -18.42 -11.70
CA LEU A 816 1.59 -18.67 -12.12
C LEU A 816 1.49 -18.78 -13.64
N ASP A 817 2.24 -17.94 -14.33
CA ASP A 817 2.24 -17.86 -15.77
C ASP A 817 3.65 -17.53 -16.31
N PHE A 818 3.77 -17.64 -17.62
CA PHE A 818 5.00 -17.33 -18.34
C PHE A 818 4.68 -16.88 -19.76
N SER A 819 5.69 -16.37 -20.46
CA SER A 819 5.57 -15.88 -21.82
C SER A 819 6.79 -16.22 -22.66
N TYR A 820 6.58 -16.38 -23.96
CA TYR A 820 7.60 -16.82 -24.92
C TYR A 820 7.94 -15.71 -25.92
N SER A 821 9.21 -15.36 -26.05
CA SER A 821 9.67 -14.35 -27.02
C SER A 821 9.64 -14.91 -28.44
N ALA A 822 8.88 -14.28 -29.35
CA ALA A 822 8.81 -14.67 -30.75
C ALA A 822 8.74 -13.46 -31.69
N ILE A 823 8.91 -13.71 -33.00
CA ILE A 823 8.70 -12.74 -34.06
C ILE A 823 7.39 -13.10 -34.77
N VAL A 824 6.38 -12.25 -34.60
CA VAL A 824 5.08 -12.36 -35.29
C VAL A 824 5.29 -11.93 -36.73
N THR A 825 4.73 -12.68 -37.69
CA THR A 825 5.10 -12.56 -39.10
C THR A 825 3.91 -12.66 -40.04
N ASN A 826 3.87 -11.77 -41.04
CA ASN A 826 2.92 -11.80 -42.15
C ASN A 826 3.28 -12.94 -43.11
N THR A 827 2.79 -14.14 -42.81
CA THR A 827 3.07 -15.34 -43.60
C THR A 827 2.33 -15.38 -44.93
N ALA A 828 1.18 -14.71 -45.05
CA ALA A 828 0.50 -14.55 -46.33
C ALA A 828 1.41 -13.84 -47.34
N PHE A 829 1.98 -12.69 -46.96
CA PHE A 829 2.87 -11.91 -47.81
C PHE A 829 4.15 -12.67 -48.16
N LEU A 830 4.79 -13.35 -47.19
CA LEU A 830 5.99 -14.14 -47.47
C LEU A 830 5.73 -15.25 -48.49
N LYS A 831 4.58 -15.94 -48.40
CA LYS A 831 4.18 -16.97 -49.37
C LYS A 831 3.94 -16.36 -50.75
N GLU A 832 3.27 -15.21 -50.83
CA GLU A 832 3.05 -14.48 -52.09
C GLU A 832 4.39 -14.12 -52.76
N GLN A 833 5.35 -13.65 -51.96
CA GLN A 833 6.67 -13.27 -52.44
C GLN A 833 7.62 -14.46 -52.63
N SER A 834 7.17 -15.70 -52.40
CA SER A 834 7.99 -16.92 -52.45
C SER A 834 9.24 -16.85 -51.56
N ILE A 835 9.12 -16.22 -50.39
CA ILE A 835 10.16 -16.11 -49.37
C ILE A 835 9.94 -17.19 -48.32
N GLU A 836 10.82 -18.18 -48.28
CA GLU A 836 10.78 -19.25 -47.28
C GLU A 836 11.63 -18.90 -46.05
N ILE A 837 11.13 -19.25 -44.86
CA ILE A 837 11.84 -19.09 -43.59
C ILE A 837 12.11 -20.47 -43.00
N ASN A 838 13.38 -20.72 -42.65
CA ASN A 838 13.76 -21.82 -41.78
C ASN A 838 14.28 -21.25 -40.46
N ASP A 839 13.36 -21.06 -39.51
CA ASP A 839 13.69 -20.46 -38.22
C ASP A 839 14.61 -21.38 -37.40
N SER A 840 14.60 -22.70 -37.60
CA SER A 840 15.41 -23.69 -36.86
C SER A 840 16.94 -23.54 -36.95
N SER A 841 17.45 -22.73 -37.89
CA SER A 841 18.89 -22.51 -38.06
C SER A 841 19.27 -21.07 -38.42
N TRP A 842 18.31 -20.15 -38.53
CA TRP A 842 18.58 -18.81 -39.04
C TRP A 842 19.39 -17.94 -38.06
N THR A 843 20.26 -17.12 -38.62
CA THR A 843 21.08 -16.14 -37.92
C THR A 843 20.52 -14.72 -38.08
N TRP A 844 21.00 -13.77 -37.28
CA TRP A 844 20.67 -12.36 -37.45
C TRP A 844 21.01 -11.82 -38.84
N LYS A 845 22.06 -12.35 -39.48
CA LYS A 845 22.38 -12.02 -40.87
C LYS A 845 21.30 -12.51 -41.83
N ASP A 846 20.86 -13.77 -41.68
CA ASP A 846 19.80 -14.33 -42.52
C ASP A 846 18.49 -13.56 -42.33
N PHE A 847 18.17 -13.18 -41.08
CA PHE A 847 17.02 -12.34 -40.77
C PHE A 847 17.10 -10.99 -41.50
N ILE A 848 18.23 -10.28 -41.43
CA ILE A 848 18.40 -9.00 -42.14
C ILE A 848 18.30 -9.18 -43.66
N ASP A 849 18.85 -10.25 -44.22
CA ASP A 849 18.71 -10.55 -45.65
C ASP A 849 17.24 -10.81 -46.05
N ILE A 850 16.46 -11.47 -45.18
CA ILE A 850 15.03 -11.73 -45.39
C ILE A 850 14.21 -10.44 -45.27
N VAL A 851 14.45 -9.65 -44.22
CA VAL A 851 13.77 -8.39 -43.95
C VAL A 851 13.99 -7.41 -45.11
N ASN A 852 15.21 -7.30 -45.62
CA ASN A 852 15.50 -6.49 -46.82
C ASN A 852 14.78 -7.00 -48.08
N LYS A 853 14.67 -8.31 -48.27
CA LYS A 853 13.91 -8.89 -49.40
C LYS A 853 12.40 -8.68 -49.28
N ALA A 854 11.92 -8.61 -48.04
CA ALA A 854 10.51 -8.43 -47.72
C ALA A 854 10.08 -6.96 -47.82
N THR A 855 11.02 -6.01 -47.67
CA THR A 855 10.75 -4.59 -47.92
C THR A 855 10.58 -4.32 -49.41
N LYS A 856 9.38 -3.91 -49.83
CA LYS A 856 9.04 -3.70 -51.24
C LYS A 856 8.13 -2.50 -51.45
N ASP A 857 8.46 -1.74 -52.48
CA ASP A 857 7.60 -0.79 -53.16
C ASP A 857 6.67 -1.59 -54.10
N MET A 858 5.39 -1.62 -53.77
CA MET A 858 4.37 -2.42 -54.45
C MET A 858 3.66 -1.61 -55.54
N ASP A 859 3.56 -0.30 -55.39
CA ASP A 859 2.86 0.60 -56.34
C ASP A 859 3.79 1.36 -57.31
N GLY A 860 5.10 1.32 -57.06
CA GLY A 860 6.15 1.91 -57.87
C GLY A 860 6.36 3.40 -57.65
N ASP A 861 5.89 3.98 -56.54
CA ASP A 861 6.00 5.41 -56.23
C ASP A 861 7.40 5.84 -55.73
N GLY A 862 8.31 4.88 -55.53
CA GLY A 862 9.66 5.10 -55.02
C GLY A 862 9.79 4.99 -53.50
N LYS A 863 8.72 4.60 -52.79
CA LYS A 863 8.71 4.28 -51.36
C LYS A 863 8.19 2.86 -51.13
N PRO A 864 8.73 2.12 -50.15
CA PRO A 864 8.14 0.83 -49.81
C PRO A 864 6.71 0.97 -49.28
N ASP A 865 5.79 0.13 -49.75
CA ASP A 865 4.46 -0.07 -49.16
C ASP A 865 4.50 -1.16 -48.08
N MET A 866 5.37 -2.15 -48.29
CA MET A 866 5.63 -3.23 -47.37
C MET A 866 7.02 -3.04 -46.78
N TYR A 867 7.09 -2.91 -45.47
CA TYR A 867 8.32 -2.79 -44.71
C TYR A 867 8.61 -4.07 -43.95
N GLY A 868 9.89 -4.36 -43.76
CA GLY A 868 10.32 -5.50 -42.98
C GLY A 868 9.91 -5.38 -41.50
N MET A 869 10.01 -4.18 -40.90
CA MET A 869 9.75 -3.94 -39.47
C MET A 869 9.15 -2.55 -39.19
N PRO A 870 8.45 -2.34 -38.05
CA PRO A 870 8.05 -1.00 -37.58
C PRO A 870 9.25 -0.16 -37.17
N THR A 871 9.08 1.17 -37.14
CA THR A 871 9.96 2.07 -36.37
C THR A 871 9.94 1.63 -34.90
N ILE A 872 11.12 1.23 -34.44
CA ILE A 872 11.36 0.81 -33.07
C ILE A 872 12.60 1.51 -32.54
N ALA A 873 12.45 2.15 -31.37
CA ALA A 873 13.58 2.74 -30.68
C ALA A 873 14.63 1.66 -30.39
N PRO A 874 15.93 1.94 -30.56
CA PRO A 874 16.97 0.94 -30.37
C PRO A 874 17.01 0.41 -28.92
N GLU A 875 16.60 1.20 -27.94
CA GLU A 875 16.38 0.79 -26.55
C GLU A 875 15.31 -0.29 -26.43
N SER A 876 14.14 -0.08 -27.05
CA SER A 876 13.03 -1.04 -27.05
C SER A 876 13.41 -2.33 -27.75
N LEU A 877 14.04 -2.23 -28.92
CA LEU A 877 14.54 -3.39 -29.66
C LEU A 877 15.58 -4.15 -28.83
N PHE A 878 16.52 -3.44 -28.20
CA PHE A 878 17.51 -4.05 -27.33
C PHE A 878 16.86 -4.81 -26.17
N ARG A 879 15.81 -4.29 -25.54
CA ARG A 879 15.07 -5.02 -24.49
C ARG A 879 14.49 -6.33 -25.01
N TYR A 880 13.85 -6.33 -26.18
CA TYR A 880 13.32 -7.56 -26.78
C TYR A 880 14.43 -8.57 -27.09
N LEU A 881 15.54 -8.11 -27.69
CA LEU A 881 16.62 -9.00 -28.14
C LEU A 881 17.50 -9.48 -26.98
N TYR A 882 17.70 -8.67 -25.96
CA TYR A 882 18.35 -9.05 -24.72
C TYR A 882 17.56 -10.16 -24.03
N ASN A 883 16.24 -10.02 -23.90
CA ASN A 883 15.37 -11.06 -23.35
C ASN A 883 15.27 -12.30 -24.25
N ALA A 884 15.47 -12.15 -25.56
CA ALA A 884 15.48 -13.29 -26.48
C ALA A 884 16.86 -13.96 -26.58
N SER A 885 17.90 -13.41 -25.96
CA SER A 885 19.29 -13.88 -26.10
C SER A 885 19.50 -15.22 -25.40
N ASP A 886 20.03 -16.20 -26.13
CA ASP A 886 20.47 -17.50 -25.60
C ASP A 886 21.74 -17.43 -24.74
N LYS A 887 22.33 -16.23 -24.62
CA LYS A 887 23.52 -15.98 -23.81
C LYS A 887 23.10 -15.31 -22.52
N ASN A 888 23.26 -16.04 -21.42
CA ASN A 888 23.14 -15.45 -20.11
C ASN A 888 24.40 -14.62 -19.81
N PHE A 889 24.26 -13.29 -19.87
CA PHE A 889 25.34 -12.36 -19.57
C PHE A 889 25.64 -12.25 -18.07
N VAL A 890 24.84 -12.91 -17.23
CA VAL A 890 24.94 -12.88 -15.77
C VAL A 890 24.88 -14.27 -15.17
N ASP A 891 26.00 -14.74 -14.65
CA ASP A 891 26.03 -15.95 -13.82
C ASP A 891 25.80 -15.58 -12.35
N TYR A 892 24.56 -15.79 -11.90
CA TYR A 892 24.14 -15.52 -10.53
C TYR A 892 24.63 -16.56 -9.49
N GLU A 893 25.11 -17.72 -9.93
CA GLU A 893 25.70 -18.70 -9.01
C GLU A 893 27.15 -18.36 -8.70
N THR A 894 27.92 -17.99 -9.73
CA THR A 894 29.31 -17.55 -9.56
C THR A 894 29.46 -16.05 -9.32
N GLN A 895 28.37 -15.29 -9.39
CA GLN A 895 28.31 -13.83 -9.25
C GLN A 895 29.25 -13.11 -10.23
N LYS A 896 29.21 -13.54 -11.49
CA LYS A 896 30.02 -12.99 -12.58
C LYS A 896 29.13 -12.43 -13.69
N ALA A 897 29.59 -11.33 -14.26
CA ALA A 897 28.97 -10.73 -15.44
C ALA A 897 29.86 -10.91 -16.67
N TYR A 898 29.29 -10.82 -17.87
CA TYR A 898 29.97 -11.04 -19.15
C TYR A 898 29.58 -9.98 -20.21
N PHE A 899 29.32 -8.75 -19.77
CA PHE A 899 28.91 -7.65 -20.65
C PHE A 899 30.03 -7.12 -21.54
N THR A 900 31.30 -7.34 -21.20
CA THR A 900 32.43 -7.03 -22.09
C THR A 900 32.70 -8.08 -23.17
N SER A 901 31.83 -9.08 -23.29
CA SER A 901 31.89 -10.07 -24.37
C SER A 901 31.64 -9.43 -25.73
N GLY A 902 32.25 -9.99 -26.79
CA GLY A 902 32.01 -9.53 -28.15
C GLY A 902 30.53 -9.66 -28.52
N GLU A 903 29.87 -10.71 -28.04
CA GLU A 903 28.45 -10.98 -28.25
C GLU A 903 27.54 -9.87 -27.70
N PHE A 904 27.81 -9.35 -26.50
CA PHE A 904 26.99 -8.26 -25.94
C PHE A 904 27.21 -6.93 -26.68
N ILE A 905 28.47 -6.62 -27.02
CA ILE A 905 28.83 -5.42 -27.79
C ILE A 905 28.19 -5.49 -29.19
N ASP A 906 28.22 -6.65 -29.83
CA ASP A 906 27.60 -6.88 -31.13
C ASP A 906 26.08 -6.76 -31.03
N LEU A 907 25.45 -7.21 -29.95
CA LEU A 907 24.01 -7.01 -29.70
C LEU A 907 23.64 -5.51 -29.64
N LEU A 908 24.38 -4.69 -28.88
CA LEU A 908 24.16 -3.24 -28.81
C LEU A 908 24.26 -2.59 -30.21
N LYS A 909 25.34 -2.88 -30.92
CA LYS A 909 25.58 -2.35 -32.28
C LYS A 909 24.51 -2.81 -33.25
N MET A 910 24.10 -4.07 -33.16
CA MET A 910 23.07 -4.65 -34.00
C MET A 910 21.72 -3.95 -33.79
N CYS A 911 21.27 -3.74 -32.55
CA CYS A 911 20.02 -3.03 -32.29
C CYS A 911 20.03 -1.63 -32.90
N LYS A 912 21.14 -0.89 -32.74
CA LYS A 912 21.30 0.44 -33.35
C LYS A 912 21.24 0.39 -34.87
N ASN A 913 21.92 -0.57 -35.49
CA ASN A 913 21.93 -0.73 -36.95
C ASN A 913 20.57 -1.15 -37.51
N ILE A 914 19.84 -2.05 -36.81
CA ILE A 914 18.51 -2.50 -37.24
C ILE A 914 17.51 -1.34 -37.20
N SER A 915 17.49 -0.58 -36.10
CA SER A 915 16.60 0.59 -35.95
C SER A 915 16.86 1.70 -36.97
N GLN A 916 18.01 1.70 -37.65
CA GLN A 916 18.40 2.67 -38.68
C GLN A 916 18.32 2.11 -40.11
N GLY A 917 17.85 0.86 -40.28
CA GLY A 917 17.80 0.22 -41.59
C GLY A 917 16.69 0.78 -42.48
N ASP A 918 16.93 0.83 -43.79
CA ASP A 918 15.96 1.30 -44.80
C ASP A 918 14.67 0.45 -44.86
N PHE A 919 14.68 -0.73 -44.21
CA PHE A 919 13.55 -1.64 -44.08
C PHE A 919 12.61 -1.33 -42.91
N VAL A 920 12.92 -0.30 -42.13
CA VAL A 920 12.10 0.20 -41.01
C VAL A 920 11.14 1.25 -41.53
N ASN A 921 9.85 1.10 -41.23
CA ASN A 921 8.82 2.04 -41.69
C ASN A 921 8.89 3.36 -40.89
N PRO A 922 9.23 4.52 -41.52
CA PRO A 922 9.37 5.80 -40.80
C PRO A 922 8.04 6.39 -40.31
N ASP A 923 6.91 5.98 -40.90
CA ASP A 923 5.58 6.51 -40.61
C ASP A 923 4.79 5.60 -39.63
N VAL A 924 5.29 4.40 -39.36
CA VAL A 924 4.66 3.40 -38.49
C VAL A 924 5.58 3.04 -37.33
N SER A 925 5.20 3.47 -36.13
CA SER A 925 5.81 3.13 -34.84
C SER A 925 5.22 1.87 -34.21
N GLU A 926 5.78 1.42 -33.08
CA GLU A 926 5.22 0.34 -32.26
C GLU A 926 3.74 0.61 -31.87
N ALA A 927 3.38 1.87 -31.64
CA ALA A 927 2.07 2.31 -31.15
C ALA A 927 0.96 2.41 -32.21
N ASN A 928 1.31 2.43 -33.50
CA ASN A 928 0.36 2.50 -34.63
C ASN A 928 0.64 1.40 -35.68
N SER A 929 1.22 0.29 -35.22
CA SER A 929 1.61 -0.87 -36.03
C SER A 929 0.46 -1.48 -36.85
N GLU A 930 -0.77 -1.26 -36.41
CA GLU A 930 -2.02 -1.61 -37.09
C GLU A 930 -2.29 -0.89 -38.44
N GLN A 931 -1.55 0.18 -38.77
CA GLN A 931 -1.70 0.93 -40.02
C GLN A 931 -1.28 0.14 -41.27
N GLY A 932 -0.80 -1.10 -41.10
CA GLY A 932 -0.47 -2.04 -42.16
C GLY A 932 0.91 -1.81 -42.78
N GLY A 933 1.30 -2.70 -43.69
CA GLY A 933 2.57 -2.57 -44.40
C GLY A 933 3.78 -3.14 -43.66
N MET A 934 3.61 -4.16 -42.82
CA MET A 934 4.73 -4.78 -42.09
C MET A 934 4.80 -6.30 -42.23
N VAL A 935 6.02 -6.82 -42.21
CA VAL A 935 6.26 -8.26 -42.35
C VAL A 935 6.64 -8.92 -41.03
N PHE A 936 7.48 -8.29 -40.20
CA PHE A 936 7.96 -8.85 -38.93
C PHE A 936 7.72 -7.91 -37.75
N TYR A 937 7.26 -8.46 -36.63
CA TYR A 937 7.01 -7.73 -35.40
C TYR A 937 7.56 -8.50 -34.18
N PRO A 938 8.57 -7.96 -33.47
CA PRO A 938 9.04 -8.49 -32.19
C PRO A 938 7.90 -8.56 -31.16
N PHE A 939 7.63 -9.72 -30.57
CA PHE A 939 6.50 -9.88 -29.64
C PHE A 939 6.80 -10.85 -28.50
N LEU A 940 6.12 -10.66 -27.38
CA LEU A 940 6.12 -11.57 -26.25
C LEU A 940 4.79 -12.34 -26.24
N VAL A 941 4.80 -13.60 -26.67
CA VAL A 941 3.62 -14.46 -26.69
C VAL A 941 3.23 -14.79 -25.24
N SER A 942 2.33 -13.98 -24.69
CA SER A 942 1.76 -14.11 -23.35
C SER A 942 0.30 -14.58 -23.39
N ASP A 943 -0.48 -14.16 -24.37
CA ASP A 943 -1.88 -14.53 -24.54
C ASP A 943 -2.20 -15.02 -25.97
N PHE A 944 -3.24 -15.84 -26.11
CA PHE A 944 -3.61 -16.48 -27.37
C PHE A 944 -4.36 -15.53 -28.33
N SER A 945 -4.97 -14.46 -27.82
CA SER A 945 -5.76 -13.47 -28.58
C SER A 945 -5.02 -12.88 -29.79
N ILE A 946 -3.69 -12.81 -29.74
CA ILE A 946 -2.84 -12.35 -30.84
C ILE A 946 -3.05 -13.13 -32.14
N PHE A 947 -3.33 -14.43 -32.05
CA PHE A 947 -3.52 -15.27 -33.24
C PHE A 947 -4.89 -15.11 -33.89
N TYR A 948 -5.78 -14.34 -33.27
CA TYR A 948 -7.13 -14.12 -33.76
C TYR A 948 -7.31 -12.73 -34.37
N SER A 949 -6.71 -11.70 -33.77
CA SER A 949 -6.99 -10.32 -34.17
C SER A 949 -6.36 -9.94 -35.50
N ASN A 950 -5.25 -10.60 -35.92
CA ASN A 950 -4.38 -10.21 -37.05
C ASN A 950 -3.98 -8.71 -37.04
N GLY A 951 -4.30 -7.97 -35.97
CA GLY A 951 -4.34 -6.51 -35.94
C GLY A 951 -2.99 -5.86 -35.69
N LEU A 952 -2.04 -6.60 -35.11
CA LEU A 952 -0.68 -6.12 -34.85
C LEU A 952 0.10 -5.77 -36.12
N ILE A 953 -0.15 -6.48 -37.22
CA ILE A 953 0.51 -6.23 -38.51
C ILE A 953 -0.48 -6.12 -39.68
N ASN A 954 -1.77 -6.22 -39.40
CA ASN A 954 -2.88 -6.14 -40.36
C ASN A 954 -2.67 -7.04 -41.60
N ALA A 955 -2.67 -8.36 -41.39
CA ALA A 955 -2.36 -9.35 -42.42
C ALA A 955 -3.42 -10.46 -42.56
N ASP A 956 -3.53 -11.05 -43.75
CA ASP A 956 -4.46 -12.16 -44.03
C ASP A 956 -4.11 -13.46 -43.28
N GLU A 957 -2.82 -13.76 -43.12
CA GLU A 957 -2.33 -14.93 -42.39
C GLU A 957 -1.09 -14.59 -41.57
N VAL A 958 -1.19 -14.76 -40.25
CA VAL A 958 -0.14 -14.48 -39.27
C VAL A 958 0.36 -15.75 -38.59
N SER A 959 1.67 -15.92 -38.53
CA SER A 959 2.33 -16.96 -37.73
C SER A 959 3.43 -16.33 -36.88
N PHE A 960 4.16 -17.13 -36.12
CA PHE A 960 5.27 -16.65 -35.31
C PHE A 960 6.50 -17.55 -35.50
N TYR A 961 7.69 -16.97 -35.47
CA TYR A 961 8.97 -17.66 -35.56
C TYR A 961 9.82 -17.37 -34.32
N ARG A 962 10.72 -18.30 -33.96
CA ARG A 962 11.68 -18.04 -32.87
C ARG A 962 12.67 -16.95 -33.28
N TYR A 963 13.24 -16.22 -32.33
CA TYR A 963 14.28 -15.23 -32.63
C TYR A 963 15.51 -15.87 -33.32
N PRO A 964 16.25 -15.13 -34.17
CA PRO A 964 17.47 -15.62 -34.80
C PRO A 964 18.58 -15.91 -33.80
N ALA A 965 19.10 -17.14 -33.83
CA ALA A 965 20.17 -17.58 -32.92
C ALA A 965 21.03 -18.74 -33.49
N GLY A 966 20.85 -19.11 -34.77
CA GLY A 966 21.62 -20.16 -35.42
C GLY A 966 21.26 -21.58 -34.94
N ASN A 967 22.23 -22.50 -35.05
CA ASN A 967 22.05 -23.94 -34.79
C ASN A 967 22.09 -24.33 -33.30
N GLN A 968 22.47 -23.42 -32.40
CA GLN A 968 22.63 -23.68 -30.95
C GLN A 968 21.54 -23.00 -30.11
N ALA A 969 20.44 -22.62 -30.74
CA ALA A 969 19.45 -21.78 -30.08
C ALA A 969 18.70 -22.51 -28.97
N THR A 970 18.42 -21.79 -27.89
CA THR A 970 17.58 -22.24 -26.77
C THR A 970 16.21 -21.55 -26.81
N TYR A 971 15.22 -22.16 -26.18
CA TYR A 971 13.91 -21.54 -26.04
C TYR A 971 13.86 -20.81 -24.70
N ASN A 972 13.91 -19.48 -24.77
CA ASN A 972 13.87 -18.60 -23.61
C ASN A 972 12.43 -18.21 -23.29
N PHE A 973 12.12 -18.09 -21.99
CA PHE A 973 10.84 -17.58 -21.52
C PHE A 973 11.04 -16.55 -20.41
N SER A 974 10.03 -15.73 -20.18
CA SER A 974 9.95 -14.88 -19.00
C SER A 974 8.82 -15.40 -18.10
N ALA A 975 9.11 -15.57 -16.82
CA ALA A 975 8.07 -15.86 -15.83
C ALA A 975 7.27 -14.59 -15.53
N GLY A 976 5.96 -14.71 -15.38
CA GLY A 976 5.09 -13.62 -14.95
C GLY A 976 5.01 -13.56 -13.43
N GLU A 977 3.81 -13.65 -12.87
CA GLU A 977 3.63 -13.55 -11.41
C GLU A 977 4.29 -14.75 -10.71
N MET A 978 5.26 -14.47 -9.83
CA MET A 978 5.97 -15.49 -9.06
C MET A 978 5.74 -15.31 -7.56
N TYR A 979 5.49 -16.40 -6.84
CA TYR A 979 5.29 -16.36 -5.39
C TYR A 979 6.31 -17.22 -4.65
N GLY A 980 6.78 -16.74 -3.50
CA GLY A 980 7.62 -17.55 -2.60
C GLY A 980 7.20 -17.42 -1.14
N ILE A 981 7.63 -18.39 -0.34
CA ILE A 981 7.28 -18.50 1.08
C ILE A 981 8.47 -18.07 1.93
N ASN A 982 8.23 -17.19 2.90
CA ASN A 982 9.23 -16.77 3.87
C ASN A 982 9.63 -17.93 4.78
N SER A 983 10.91 -18.27 4.88
CA SER A 983 11.38 -19.40 5.71
C SER A 983 11.09 -19.23 7.21
N ARG A 984 10.84 -17.99 7.67
CA ARG A 984 10.55 -17.67 9.07
C ARG A 984 9.07 -17.64 9.42
N THR A 985 8.17 -17.84 8.46
CA THR A 985 6.73 -17.92 8.75
C THR A 985 6.40 -19.11 9.66
N LYS A 986 5.42 -18.91 10.55
CA LYS A 986 4.84 -19.97 11.39
C LYS A 986 3.73 -20.75 10.67
N HIS A 987 3.32 -20.28 9.50
CA HIS A 987 2.17 -20.77 8.74
C HIS A 987 2.59 -21.35 7.38
N GLN A 988 3.76 -22.01 7.30
CA GLN A 988 4.31 -22.55 6.05
C GLN A 988 3.36 -23.53 5.36
N LYS A 989 2.62 -24.34 6.13
CA LYS A 989 1.67 -25.30 5.57
C LYS A 989 0.51 -24.57 4.88
N GLU A 990 -0.08 -23.60 5.58
CA GLU A 990 -1.19 -22.81 5.06
C GLU A 990 -0.74 -21.96 3.86
N ALA A 991 0.47 -21.40 3.90
CA ALA A 991 1.06 -20.68 2.78
C ALA A 991 1.25 -21.59 1.55
N TRP A 992 1.68 -22.83 1.75
CA TRP A 992 1.80 -23.81 0.68
C TRP A 992 0.44 -24.22 0.09
N GLU A 993 -0.58 -24.44 0.93
CA GLU A 993 -1.94 -24.69 0.46
C GLU A 993 -2.47 -23.55 -0.42
N PHE A 994 -2.19 -22.29 -0.04
CA PHE A 994 -2.57 -21.15 -0.86
C PHE A 994 -1.81 -21.08 -2.20
N ILE A 995 -0.51 -21.34 -2.21
CA ILE A 995 0.26 -21.40 -3.48
C ILE A 995 -0.25 -22.53 -4.38
N LYS A 996 -0.58 -23.71 -3.84
CA LYS A 996 -1.23 -24.77 -4.64
C LYS A 996 -2.56 -24.32 -5.22
N TYR A 997 -3.35 -23.57 -4.45
CA TYR A 997 -4.61 -23.02 -4.92
C TYR A 997 -4.41 -22.02 -6.07
N LEU A 998 -3.38 -21.16 -6.00
CA LEU A 998 -3.00 -20.28 -7.11
C LEU A 998 -2.59 -21.05 -8.38
N LEU A 999 -2.04 -22.25 -8.23
CA LEU A 999 -1.69 -23.17 -9.32
C LEU A 999 -2.87 -24.03 -9.81
N SER A 1000 -4.07 -23.87 -9.24
CA SER A 1000 -5.21 -24.69 -9.60
C SER A 1000 -5.70 -24.37 -11.02
N GLU A 1001 -6.40 -25.34 -11.61
CA GLU A 1001 -7.09 -25.17 -12.90
C GLU A 1001 -8.08 -23.99 -12.83
N GLU A 1002 -8.78 -23.82 -11.70
CA GLU A 1002 -9.75 -22.73 -11.47
C GLU A 1002 -9.10 -21.35 -11.49
N VAL A 1003 -7.99 -21.16 -10.77
CA VAL A 1003 -7.35 -19.85 -10.70
C VAL A 1003 -6.64 -19.51 -12.00
N GLN A 1004 -5.95 -20.46 -12.63
CA GLN A 1004 -5.17 -20.17 -13.84
C GLN A 1004 -5.98 -20.14 -15.14
N SER A 1005 -7.19 -20.68 -15.14
CA SER A 1005 -8.12 -20.50 -16.27
C SER A 1005 -8.83 -19.15 -16.21
N TYR A 1006 -8.65 -18.38 -15.13
CA TYR A 1006 -9.23 -17.06 -15.00
C TYR A 1006 -8.73 -16.12 -16.10
N GLN A 1007 -9.67 -15.48 -16.81
CA GLN A 1007 -9.39 -14.77 -18.06
C GLN A 1007 -8.43 -13.58 -17.88
N LYS A 1008 -8.40 -12.96 -16.68
CA LYS A 1008 -7.49 -11.85 -16.35
C LYS A 1008 -6.06 -12.27 -16.01
N LEU A 1009 -5.72 -13.57 -16.05
CA LEU A 1009 -4.34 -14.03 -16.03
C LEU A 1009 -3.78 -13.89 -17.44
N TYR A 1010 -2.96 -12.87 -17.71
CA TYR A 1010 -2.57 -12.53 -19.09
C TYR A 1010 -1.43 -13.37 -19.68
N GLY A 1011 -0.67 -14.13 -18.88
CA GLY A 1011 0.36 -15.03 -19.41
C GLY A 1011 -0.16 -16.43 -19.76
N ILE A 1012 0.75 -17.27 -20.25
CA ILE A 1012 0.50 -18.69 -20.51
C ILE A 1012 0.48 -19.42 -19.16
N PRO A 1013 -0.63 -20.07 -18.77
CA PRO A 1013 -0.72 -20.83 -17.53
C PRO A 1013 0.35 -21.92 -17.43
N VAL A 1014 0.96 -22.09 -16.25
CA VAL A 1014 1.80 -23.27 -16.00
C VAL A 1014 0.98 -24.56 -15.92
N ASN A 1015 -0.31 -24.46 -15.58
CA ASN A 1015 -1.27 -25.56 -15.59
C ASN A 1015 -1.75 -25.85 -17.02
N LYS A 1016 -1.51 -27.07 -17.50
CA LYS A 1016 -1.81 -27.47 -18.89
C LYS A 1016 -3.30 -27.44 -19.22
N LYS A 1017 -4.17 -27.80 -18.27
CA LYS A 1017 -5.63 -27.78 -18.48
C LYS A 1017 -6.18 -26.36 -18.49
N ALA A 1018 -5.67 -25.50 -17.61
CA ALA A 1018 -6.04 -24.08 -17.62
C ALA A 1018 -5.71 -23.43 -18.97
N LYS A 1019 -4.55 -23.75 -19.56
CA LYS A 1019 -4.18 -23.33 -20.92
C LYS A 1019 -5.23 -23.79 -21.95
N GLU A 1020 -5.61 -25.07 -21.93
CA GLU A 1020 -6.61 -25.63 -22.86
C GLU A 1020 -7.97 -24.93 -22.71
N MET A 1021 -8.40 -24.63 -21.49
CA MET A 1021 -9.62 -23.86 -21.21
C MET A 1021 -9.54 -22.45 -21.77
N LYS A 1022 -8.45 -21.71 -21.48
CA LYS A 1022 -8.24 -20.37 -22.02
C LYS A 1022 -8.29 -20.36 -23.55
N ILE A 1023 -7.64 -21.30 -24.22
CA ILE A 1023 -7.67 -21.41 -25.69
C ILE A 1023 -9.10 -21.63 -26.18
N LYS A 1024 -9.85 -22.54 -25.55
CA LYS A 1024 -11.23 -22.84 -25.92
C LYS A 1024 -12.14 -21.61 -25.75
N ASP A 1025 -11.97 -20.87 -24.66
CA ASP A 1025 -12.78 -19.68 -24.37
C ASP A 1025 -12.49 -18.57 -25.37
N HIS A 1026 -11.22 -18.22 -25.60
CA HIS A 1026 -10.82 -17.26 -26.61
C HIS A 1026 -11.31 -17.65 -28.01
N PHE A 1027 -11.24 -18.95 -28.35
CA PHE A 1027 -11.76 -19.46 -29.59
C PHE A 1027 -13.26 -19.24 -29.74
N SER A 1028 -14.04 -19.60 -28.71
CA SER A 1028 -15.49 -19.44 -28.73
C SER A 1028 -15.91 -17.96 -28.82
N THR A 1029 -15.20 -17.07 -28.12
CA THR A 1029 -15.42 -15.63 -28.16
C THR A 1029 -15.10 -15.08 -29.54
N ALA A 1030 -13.99 -15.51 -30.14
CA ALA A 1030 -13.62 -15.09 -31.49
C ALA A 1030 -14.64 -15.56 -32.52
N GLU A 1031 -15.07 -16.84 -32.48
CA GLU A 1031 -16.10 -17.36 -33.39
C GLU A 1031 -17.40 -16.56 -33.30
N LYS A 1032 -17.91 -16.33 -32.08
CA LYS A 1032 -19.13 -15.57 -31.85
C LYS A 1032 -19.02 -14.14 -32.38
N THR A 1033 -17.92 -13.46 -32.10
CA THR A 1033 -17.72 -12.05 -32.50
C THR A 1033 -17.64 -11.91 -34.03
N ILE A 1034 -16.96 -12.86 -34.68
CA ILE A 1034 -16.88 -12.91 -36.15
C ILE A 1034 -18.25 -13.16 -36.78
N GLU A 1035 -19.04 -14.10 -36.23
CA GLU A 1035 -20.39 -14.39 -36.72
C GLU A 1035 -21.37 -13.22 -36.53
N GLU A 1036 -21.29 -12.50 -35.41
CA GLU A 1036 -22.21 -11.42 -35.07
C GLU A 1036 -21.87 -10.07 -35.72
N GLN A 1037 -20.57 -9.75 -35.81
CA GLN A 1037 -20.12 -8.40 -36.16
C GLN A 1037 -19.32 -8.36 -37.48
N GLY A 1038 -18.74 -9.47 -37.93
CA GLY A 1038 -17.83 -9.49 -39.09
C GLY A 1038 -16.46 -8.82 -38.82
N TYR A 1039 -16.22 -8.41 -37.57
CA TYR A 1039 -14.97 -7.84 -37.10
C TYR A 1039 -14.53 -8.55 -35.82
N LEU A 1040 -13.22 -8.58 -35.54
CA LEU A 1040 -12.67 -9.04 -34.26
C LEU A 1040 -11.70 -7.97 -33.73
N TYR A 1041 -11.93 -7.49 -32.50
CA TYR A 1041 -11.14 -6.40 -31.90
C TYR A 1041 -10.92 -5.21 -32.86
N SER A 1042 -11.99 -4.69 -33.48
CA SER A 1042 -11.97 -3.60 -34.48
C SER A 1042 -11.42 -3.93 -35.89
N TYR A 1043 -10.97 -5.16 -36.17
CA TYR A 1043 -10.43 -5.55 -37.48
C TYR A 1043 -11.41 -6.37 -38.32
N GLN A 1044 -11.49 -6.09 -39.62
CA GLN A 1044 -12.40 -6.81 -40.51
C GLN A 1044 -11.89 -8.22 -40.74
N VAL A 1045 -12.70 -9.22 -40.43
CA VAL A 1045 -12.33 -10.61 -40.68
C VAL A 1045 -12.58 -10.94 -42.14
N VAL A 1046 -11.48 -11.07 -42.90
CA VAL A 1046 -11.49 -11.37 -44.34
C VAL A 1046 -11.96 -12.82 -44.60
N SER A 1047 -11.61 -13.76 -43.71
CA SER A 1047 -12.01 -15.17 -43.80
C SER A 1047 -12.10 -15.84 -42.41
N PRO A 1048 -13.32 -16.11 -41.89
CA PRO A 1048 -13.50 -16.82 -40.62
C PRO A 1048 -12.79 -18.18 -40.59
N GLU A 1049 -12.86 -18.93 -41.69
CA GLU A 1049 -12.31 -20.29 -41.77
C GLU A 1049 -10.78 -20.29 -41.89
N GLY A 1050 -10.22 -19.24 -42.49
CA GLY A 1050 -8.78 -18.98 -42.53
C GLY A 1050 -8.21 -18.77 -41.13
N ILE A 1051 -8.86 -17.91 -40.33
CA ILE A 1051 -8.45 -17.63 -38.95
C ILE A 1051 -8.51 -18.90 -38.10
N LYS A 1052 -9.59 -19.70 -38.20
CA LYS A 1052 -9.71 -20.97 -37.46
C LYS A 1052 -8.56 -21.94 -37.78
N LYS A 1053 -8.21 -22.05 -39.05
CA LYS A 1053 -7.10 -22.91 -39.51
C LYS A 1053 -5.76 -22.40 -38.98
N GLN A 1054 -5.47 -21.12 -39.16
CA GLN A 1054 -4.25 -20.46 -38.74
C GLN A 1054 -4.02 -20.59 -37.22
N LEU A 1055 -5.06 -20.34 -36.43
CA LEU A 1055 -4.99 -20.52 -34.98
C LEU A 1055 -4.62 -21.94 -34.62
N LYS A 1056 -5.30 -22.94 -35.21
CA LYS A 1056 -5.00 -24.34 -34.93
C LYS A 1056 -3.54 -24.68 -35.24
N GLU A 1057 -3.02 -24.22 -36.37
CA GLU A 1057 -1.62 -24.43 -36.77
C GLU A 1057 -0.64 -23.74 -35.80
N ASN A 1058 -0.95 -22.51 -35.36
CA ASN A 1058 -0.16 -21.78 -34.38
C ASN A 1058 -0.18 -22.45 -33.00
N MET A 1059 -1.32 -23.03 -32.58
CA MET A 1059 -1.42 -23.80 -31.34
C MET A 1059 -0.61 -25.09 -31.41
N GLU A 1060 -0.68 -25.83 -32.53
CA GLU A 1060 0.14 -27.02 -32.74
C GLU A 1060 1.64 -26.69 -32.77
N LYS A 1061 2.03 -25.50 -33.26
CA LYS A 1061 3.41 -25.01 -33.19
C LYS A 1061 3.82 -24.70 -31.75
N LEU A 1062 2.97 -24.02 -31.00
CA LEU A 1062 3.24 -23.66 -29.61
C LEU A 1062 3.37 -24.90 -28.72
N ASP A 1063 2.49 -25.89 -28.85
CA ASP A 1063 2.52 -27.13 -28.07
C ASP A 1063 3.82 -27.94 -28.24
N LYS A 1064 4.54 -27.76 -29.36
CA LYS A 1064 5.87 -28.35 -29.57
C LYS A 1064 6.97 -27.56 -28.86
N ILE A 1065 6.83 -26.24 -28.75
CA ILE A 1065 7.83 -25.34 -28.15
C ILE A 1065 7.76 -25.34 -26.62
N LEU A 1066 6.55 -25.31 -26.03
CA LEU A 1066 6.38 -25.16 -24.58
C LEU A 1066 7.15 -26.18 -23.73
N PRO A 1067 7.23 -27.49 -24.10
CA PRO A 1067 8.02 -28.47 -23.36
C PRO A 1067 9.55 -28.29 -23.49
N GLU A 1068 10.01 -27.53 -24.48
CA GLU A 1068 11.44 -27.29 -24.76
C GLU A 1068 11.98 -26.04 -24.06
N LEU A 1069 11.11 -25.21 -23.47
CA LEU A 1069 11.48 -24.04 -22.70
C LEU A 1069 12.29 -24.47 -21.46
N ASN A 1070 13.54 -24.05 -21.37
CA ASN A 1070 14.45 -24.48 -20.29
C ASN A 1070 15.33 -23.35 -19.74
N HIS A 1071 15.15 -22.13 -20.25
CA HIS A 1071 15.89 -20.95 -19.81
C HIS A 1071 14.92 -19.83 -19.46
N CYS A 1072 14.91 -19.43 -18.18
CA CYS A 1072 14.12 -18.31 -17.71
C CYS A 1072 14.96 -17.03 -17.72
N ASN A 1073 14.46 -15.98 -18.35
CA ASN A 1073 14.94 -14.63 -18.16
C ASN A 1073 14.53 -14.17 -16.76
N ILE A 1074 15.51 -13.94 -15.91
CA ILE A 1074 15.28 -13.48 -14.54
C ILE A 1074 15.60 -12.01 -14.48
N ASN A 1075 14.56 -11.22 -14.24
CA ASN A 1075 14.68 -9.78 -14.09
C ASN A 1075 15.28 -9.48 -12.71
N ASP A 1076 16.40 -8.77 -12.70
CA ASP A 1076 16.92 -8.13 -11.49
C ASP A 1076 16.87 -6.63 -11.75
N ILE A 1077 15.91 -5.96 -11.14
CA ILE A 1077 15.58 -4.57 -11.45
C ILE A 1077 16.78 -3.62 -11.32
N GLN A 1078 17.73 -3.92 -10.42
CA GLN A 1078 18.93 -3.10 -10.27
C GLN A 1078 19.90 -3.32 -11.43
N ILE A 1079 20.05 -4.56 -11.89
CA ILE A 1079 20.85 -4.88 -13.07
C ILE A 1079 20.18 -4.33 -14.33
N ASP A 1080 18.87 -4.49 -14.47
CA ASP A 1080 18.11 -3.98 -15.62
C ASP A 1080 18.21 -2.45 -15.71
N GLN A 1081 18.15 -1.75 -14.58
CA GLN A 1081 18.35 -0.30 -14.54
C GLN A 1081 19.78 0.10 -14.96
N ILE A 1082 20.80 -0.61 -14.46
CA ILE A 1082 22.21 -0.38 -14.86
C ILE A 1082 22.38 -0.56 -16.38
N ILE A 1083 21.81 -1.63 -16.93
CA ILE A 1083 21.85 -1.92 -18.36
C ILE A 1083 21.13 -0.83 -19.14
N SER A 1084 19.90 -0.50 -18.76
CA SER A 1084 19.07 0.50 -19.46
C SER A 1084 19.73 1.88 -19.48
N GLU A 1085 20.29 2.33 -18.36
CA GLU A 1085 20.98 3.62 -18.26
C GLU A 1085 22.20 3.69 -19.20
N GLU A 1086 23.09 2.70 -19.14
CA GLU A 1086 24.33 2.76 -19.92
C GLU A 1086 24.12 2.41 -21.40
N ALA A 1087 23.24 1.46 -21.72
CA ALA A 1087 22.87 1.17 -23.10
C ALA A 1087 22.17 2.38 -23.74
N GLY A 1088 21.26 3.04 -23.01
CA GLY A 1088 20.59 4.26 -23.47
C GLY A 1088 21.57 5.38 -23.83
N ARG A 1089 22.64 5.58 -23.04
CA ARG A 1089 23.70 6.56 -23.36
C ARG A 1089 24.45 6.20 -24.64
N PHE A 1090 24.68 4.92 -24.94
CA PHE A 1090 25.25 4.49 -26.21
C PHE A 1090 24.30 4.77 -27.40
N PHE A 1091 23.01 4.50 -27.22
CA PHE A 1091 22.01 4.77 -28.27
C PHE A 1091 21.86 6.27 -28.57
N LYS A 1092 22.09 7.14 -27.57
CA LYS A 1092 22.15 8.60 -27.71
C LYS A 1092 23.50 9.16 -28.20
N ASP A 1093 24.44 8.30 -28.61
CA ASP A 1093 25.79 8.69 -29.06
C ASP A 1093 26.64 9.40 -27.98
N GLU A 1094 26.32 9.23 -26.70
CA GLU A 1094 27.07 9.83 -25.58
C GLU A 1094 28.30 9.00 -25.17
N GLN A 1095 28.35 7.72 -25.55
CA GLN A 1095 29.47 6.81 -25.32
C GLN A 1095 29.54 5.71 -26.39
N SER A 1096 30.70 5.06 -26.53
CA SER A 1096 30.87 3.89 -27.40
C SER A 1096 30.21 2.62 -26.81
N ALA A 1097 29.97 1.62 -27.66
CA ALA A 1097 29.39 0.34 -27.22
C ALA A 1097 30.33 -0.39 -26.24
N GLU A 1098 31.64 -0.31 -26.48
CA GLU A 1098 32.68 -0.85 -25.63
C GLU A 1098 32.70 -0.16 -24.25
N GLU A 1099 32.61 1.18 -24.21
CA GLU A 1099 32.53 1.93 -22.96
C GLU A 1099 31.25 1.61 -22.17
N ALA A 1100 30.10 1.52 -22.86
CA ALA A 1100 28.85 1.11 -22.23
C ALA A 1100 28.96 -0.29 -21.62
N ALA A 1101 29.49 -1.26 -22.38
CA ALA A 1101 29.74 -2.62 -21.91
C ALA A 1101 30.66 -2.68 -20.69
N GLU A 1102 31.76 -1.92 -20.68
CA GLU A 1102 32.68 -1.83 -19.53
C GLU A 1102 32.01 -1.23 -18.30
N MET A 1103 31.18 -0.18 -18.48
CA MET A 1103 30.45 0.47 -17.39
C MET A 1103 29.39 -0.46 -16.80
N ILE A 1104 28.62 -1.16 -17.63
CA ILE A 1104 27.63 -2.16 -17.20
C ILE A 1104 28.34 -3.27 -16.41
N GLN A 1105 29.39 -3.88 -16.98
CA GLN A 1105 30.18 -4.92 -16.32
C GLN A 1105 30.62 -4.50 -14.93
N ARG A 1106 31.24 -3.31 -14.82
CA ARG A 1106 31.77 -2.81 -13.56
C ARG A 1106 30.67 -2.53 -12.54
N LYS A 1107 29.56 -1.92 -12.96
CA LYS A 1107 28.43 -1.60 -12.08
C LYS A 1107 27.73 -2.87 -11.57
N VAL A 1108 27.50 -3.86 -12.43
CA VAL A 1108 26.89 -5.15 -12.05
C VAL A 1108 27.81 -5.95 -11.11
N GLU A 1109 29.12 -6.01 -11.38
CA GLU A 1109 30.07 -6.66 -10.45
C GLU A 1109 30.19 -5.95 -9.11
N MET A 1110 29.97 -4.63 -9.07
CA MET A 1110 29.90 -3.87 -7.82
C MET A 1110 28.62 -4.21 -7.06
N HIS A 1111 27.48 -4.28 -7.75
CA HIS A 1111 26.20 -4.70 -7.17
C HIS A 1111 26.31 -6.10 -6.51
N PHE A 1112 27.01 -7.06 -7.12
CA PHE A 1112 27.23 -8.38 -6.50
C PHE A 1112 28.09 -8.35 -5.22
N LYS A 1113 28.92 -7.32 -5.02
CA LYS A 1113 29.75 -7.18 -3.81
C LYS A 1113 29.00 -6.57 -2.63
N GLU A 1114 27.82 -5.99 -2.86
CA GLU A 1114 26.96 -5.30 -1.88
C GLU A 1114 25.81 -6.20 -1.36
#